data_AF-Q4WGJ0-F1
#
_entry.id   AF-Q4WGJ0-F1
#
_cell.length_a   1.000
_cell.length_b   1.000
_cell.length_c   1.000
_cell.angle_alpha   90.00
_cell.angle_beta   90.00
_cell.angle_gamma   90.00
#
_symmetry.space_group_name_H-M   'P 1'
#
loop_
_entity.id
_entity.type
_entity.pdbx_description
1 polymer ?
#
loop_
_entity_poly.entity_id
_entity_poly.type
_entity_poly.pdbx_seq_one_letter_code
_entity_poly.pdbx_strand_id
1 'polypeptide(L)'
;MTGNLQWLTNYGHDSLAAGVSFGMPWPKGLYQPGQSFVIEENGREYAIDSREIAYWADGSLKWTAHSVSGHVGYSEGYTVKGTSESKDTDAGVFIEEGDSLTVTTRRGLQVTFAREGTSSLFGSLSLRGHALCSGATLVASINDTEYSAIVKKVEVENATNSRAVIKISGTMAASDSEHLPFDVRVCIYSDAIPIKILHSFVHDLDADEPLASLGIRFSVPLENTELYNRHIQFAGSNGGILKEEVQGLSGLRHGPTVKNRIDQSAGRAVTLKQEEWSRTDLRQGLSYIPSFDSYTLSQLSSDGFTIKKRTKQGCSWVKVTGGGRADGTVYLGSARHGGIAVGMSDFWERYPTQLDLTGLTQREGAITVWLYSPLAEPLDTAPYHDGLGLDSYEKQLHALDVTYEDYEPGFATANGIGRTNQFFLKPYTSTPSNQELSSFSALVRNPPRLIPAAEYMYSTGVFHGCWSPAHQQPASQEATIEHNLDLLFSHYQKQIEQHRWYGFWDHGDVQHTYDPYRHAWRYDVGGFAWDNSELSTDLWLWLYFLHTRRADVFKMAEAITRHTSEVDTYHTGRFKGFGTRHGVQHFSDSSKQLRISNVLYKRIYYYLTGDERIGDLISEQQDCQFALLTLDSHRKVQAHADIPDGFAMTNIGLDCGALAAAWLTAWERRTEGWEHCRDHLIKLLDGIARLKHGIGNNAILLNPTTGEIRECPPPTPEYAISHLSMLFGFPEIFAELLDYARDVDPATVDRFMAVWLSYCKAYNGGAEVQRREFGFAFPDHATWRQSHSTLTAFAAVQLKSAELARAAWDQFLHTDGYTEEHDWRVVETAPPEYFTHGEEAAWITTNEAARYGVSAMFNLANIREYLR
;
A
#
# COMPACT_ATOMS: atom_id res chain seq x y z
N MET A 1 20.69 2.93 -24.59
CA MET A 1 20.93 2.45 -23.21
C MET A 1 19.95 1.32 -22.95
N THR A 2 20.33 0.35 -22.14
CA THR A 2 19.62 -0.93 -22.03
C THR A 2 19.26 -1.14 -20.57
N GLY A 3 17.95 -1.20 -20.26
CA GLY A 3 17.46 -1.29 -18.89
C GLY A 3 17.52 -2.72 -18.35
N ASN A 4 18.20 -2.91 -17.22
CA ASN A 4 18.32 -4.21 -16.57
C ASN A 4 17.14 -4.42 -15.60
N LEU A 5 16.49 -5.57 -15.68
CA LEU A 5 15.31 -5.92 -14.90
C LEU A 5 15.52 -7.28 -14.22
N GLN A 6 15.22 -7.36 -12.93
CA GLN A 6 15.44 -8.56 -12.13
C GLN A 6 14.21 -8.88 -11.29
N TRP A 7 14.08 -10.15 -10.93
CA TRP A 7 13.11 -10.56 -9.92
C TRP A 7 13.49 -9.98 -8.56
N LEU A 8 12.48 -9.52 -7.81
CA LEU A 8 12.68 -8.98 -6.45
C LEU A 8 13.29 -10.01 -5.48
N THR A 9 12.94 -11.28 -5.66
CA THR A 9 13.56 -12.42 -4.98
C THR A 9 13.61 -13.59 -5.95
N ASN A 10 14.20 -14.71 -5.54
CA ASN A 10 14.19 -15.92 -6.35
C ASN A 10 12.77 -16.49 -6.43
N TYR A 11 12.12 -16.32 -7.57
CA TYR A 11 10.82 -16.92 -7.86
C TYR A 11 10.97 -18.11 -8.82
N GLY A 12 10.01 -19.03 -8.80
CA GLY A 12 10.06 -20.23 -9.65
C GLY A 12 9.81 -19.96 -11.14
N HIS A 13 10.01 -20.97 -11.98
CA HIS A 13 9.79 -20.86 -13.44
C HIS A 13 8.37 -20.43 -13.86
N ASP A 14 7.37 -20.62 -12.99
CA ASP A 14 5.97 -20.26 -13.25
C ASP A 14 5.62 -18.80 -12.89
N SER A 15 6.61 -17.95 -12.58
CA SER A 15 6.40 -16.58 -12.08
C SER A 15 5.61 -15.66 -13.02
N LEU A 16 5.68 -15.92 -14.32
CA LEU A 16 4.92 -15.17 -15.33
C LEU A 16 3.51 -15.71 -15.58
N ALA A 17 3.14 -16.85 -14.98
CA ALA A 17 1.86 -17.52 -15.23
C ALA A 17 0.63 -16.71 -14.75
N ALA A 18 0.86 -15.74 -13.86
CA ALA A 18 -0.18 -14.84 -13.34
C ALA A 18 -0.20 -13.45 -14.02
N GLY A 19 0.76 -13.18 -14.92
CA GLY A 19 1.01 -11.83 -15.42
C GLY A 19 1.74 -10.95 -14.39
N VAL A 20 2.63 -10.09 -14.88
CA VAL A 20 3.44 -9.18 -14.06
C VAL A 20 3.45 -7.82 -14.73
N SER A 21 3.22 -6.77 -13.94
CA SER A 21 3.44 -5.38 -14.35
C SER A 21 4.58 -4.78 -13.52
N PHE A 22 5.40 -3.95 -14.15
CA PHE A 22 6.57 -3.33 -13.54
C PHE A 22 6.87 -1.98 -14.19
N GLY A 23 7.48 -1.08 -13.43
CA GLY A 23 7.99 0.20 -13.93
C GLY A 23 9.42 0.11 -14.43
N MET A 24 9.75 0.90 -15.44
CA MET A 24 11.11 1.13 -15.94
C MET A 24 11.41 2.62 -16.00
N PRO A 25 12.48 3.11 -15.35
CA PRO A 25 12.92 4.48 -15.50
C PRO A 25 13.77 4.66 -16.75
N TRP A 26 13.81 5.88 -17.29
CA TRP A 26 14.65 6.25 -18.42
C TRP A 26 15.39 7.56 -18.16
N PRO A 27 16.66 7.69 -18.60
CA PRO A 27 17.39 8.95 -18.52
C PRO A 27 16.69 10.07 -19.29
N LYS A 28 16.82 11.29 -18.78
CA LYS A 28 16.37 12.52 -19.43
C LYS A 28 16.89 12.63 -20.86
N GLY A 29 16.00 12.97 -21.77
CA GLY A 29 16.27 13.12 -23.20
C GLY A 29 16.41 11.81 -23.99
N LEU A 30 16.40 10.63 -23.35
CA LEU A 30 16.67 9.37 -24.05
C LEU A 30 15.54 8.94 -24.99
N TYR A 31 14.31 8.87 -24.47
CA TYR A 31 13.14 8.42 -25.21
C TYR A 31 12.03 9.48 -25.21
N GLN A 32 11.38 9.64 -26.35
CA GLN A 32 10.28 10.60 -26.54
C GLN A 32 8.92 9.89 -26.39
N PRO A 33 7.83 10.64 -26.13
CA PRO A 33 6.48 10.09 -26.16
C PRO A 33 6.19 9.34 -27.48
N GLY A 34 5.52 8.21 -27.39
CA GLY A 34 5.25 7.29 -28.49
C GLY A 34 6.34 6.24 -28.74
N GLN A 35 7.37 6.14 -27.88
CA GLN A 35 8.43 5.14 -28.01
C GLN A 35 7.91 3.71 -27.79
N SER A 36 8.22 2.79 -28.71
CA SER A 36 7.97 1.36 -28.55
C SER A 36 9.12 0.65 -27.83
N PHE A 37 8.81 -0.39 -27.05
CA PHE A 37 9.80 -1.14 -26.27
C PHE A 37 9.73 -2.64 -26.53
N VAL A 38 10.87 -3.31 -26.32
CA VAL A 38 10.97 -4.78 -26.30
C VAL A 38 11.58 -5.25 -24.97
N ILE A 39 11.14 -6.41 -24.50
CA ILE A 39 11.82 -7.17 -23.45
C ILE A 39 12.64 -8.29 -24.09
N GLU A 40 13.87 -8.45 -23.62
CA GLU A 40 14.80 -9.47 -24.08
C GLU A 40 15.02 -10.51 -22.97
N GLU A 41 14.86 -11.78 -23.35
CA GLU A 41 15.13 -12.96 -22.56
C GLU A 41 16.21 -13.79 -23.27
N ASN A 42 17.40 -13.92 -22.68
CA ASN A 42 18.49 -14.75 -23.23
C ASN A 42 18.78 -14.54 -24.74
N GLY A 43 18.72 -13.28 -25.21
CA GLY A 43 18.93 -12.91 -26.61
C GLY A 43 17.70 -13.03 -27.53
N ARG A 44 16.56 -13.47 -27.00
CA ARG A 44 15.27 -13.46 -27.71
C ARG A 44 14.45 -12.24 -27.30
N GLU A 45 14.02 -11.47 -28.30
CA GLU A 45 13.20 -10.28 -28.09
C GLU A 45 11.70 -10.58 -28.19
N TYR A 46 10.93 -9.95 -27.31
CA TYR A 46 9.48 -9.93 -27.30
C TYR A 46 9.03 -8.47 -27.26
N ALA A 47 8.09 -8.11 -28.13
CA ALA A 47 7.45 -6.81 -28.04
C ALA A 47 6.64 -6.72 -26.73
N ILE A 48 6.71 -5.59 -26.04
CA ILE A 48 5.98 -5.37 -24.79
C ILE A 48 5.12 -4.15 -24.87
N ASP A 49 3.96 -4.24 -24.24
CA ASP A 49 3.11 -3.08 -24.09
C ASP A 49 3.65 -2.17 -23.00
N SER A 50 3.50 -0.87 -23.24
CA SER A 50 4.08 0.17 -22.42
C SER A 50 3.06 1.27 -22.21
N ARG A 51 2.90 1.69 -20.95
CA ARG A 51 2.17 2.90 -20.59
C ARG A 51 3.18 3.94 -20.18
N GLU A 52 3.05 5.13 -20.70
CA GLU A 52 3.83 6.28 -20.25
C GLU A 52 3.20 6.79 -18.96
N ILE A 53 3.97 6.82 -17.88
CA ILE A 53 3.44 7.18 -16.54
C ILE A 53 4.14 8.38 -15.92
N ALA A 54 5.31 8.79 -16.44
CA ALA A 54 5.96 10.03 -16.06
C ALA A 54 6.90 10.55 -17.14
N TYR A 55 7.11 11.86 -17.12
CA TYR A 55 7.91 12.61 -18.07
C TYR A 55 8.86 13.56 -17.34
N TRP A 56 10.07 13.71 -17.88
CA TRP A 56 11.02 14.75 -17.49
C TRP A 56 10.50 16.14 -17.84
N ALA A 57 11.12 17.19 -17.31
CA ALA A 57 10.73 18.58 -17.61
C ALA A 57 10.82 18.91 -19.11
N ASP A 58 11.79 18.33 -19.82
CA ASP A 58 11.97 18.47 -21.28
C ASP A 58 10.93 17.70 -22.13
N GLY A 59 10.03 16.95 -21.50
CA GLY A 59 8.99 16.15 -22.15
C GLY A 59 9.40 14.74 -22.54
N SER A 60 10.67 14.36 -22.35
CA SER A 60 11.11 12.97 -22.54
C SER A 60 10.53 12.03 -21.48
N LEU A 61 10.45 10.74 -21.79
CA LEU A 61 9.95 9.73 -20.87
C LEU A 61 10.86 9.61 -19.64
N LYS A 62 10.28 9.71 -18.43
CA LYS A 62 10.95 9.45 -17.15
C LYS A 62 10.65 8.06 -16.64
N TRP A 63 9.39 7.64 -16.68
CA TRP A 63 8.97 6.29 -16.30
C TRP A 63 7.93 5.73 -17.28
N THR A 64 8.07 4.45 -17.60
CA THR A 64 7.06 3.66 -18.29
C THR A 64 6.67 2.46 -17.45
N ALA A 65 5.40 2.05 -17.51
CA ALA A 65 4.93 0.79 -16.93
C ALA A 65 4.71 -0.25 -18.03
N HIS A 66 5.28 -1.43 -17.86
CA HIS A 66 5.18 -2.54 -18.80
C HIS A 66 4.39 -3.70 -18.21
N SER A 67 3.85 -4.56 -19.07
CA SER A 67 3.13 -5.76 -18.66
C SER A 67 3.56 -6.97 -19.49
N VAL A 68 3.84 -8.08 -18.82
CA VAL A 68 4.25 -9.35 -19.44
C VAL A 68 3.51 -10.52 -18.79
N SER A 69 3.37 -11.62 -19.51
CA SER A 69 2.79 -12.86 -18.98
C SER A 69 3.46 -14.08 -19.63
N GLY A 70 2.83 -15.26 -19.56
CA GLY A 70 3.41 -16.53 -20.02
C GLY A 70 3.77 -16.66 -21.51
N HIS A 71 3.61 -15.61 -22.34
CA HIS A 71 4.16 -15.57 -23.70
C HIS A 71 5.67 -15.28 -23.71
N VAL A 72 6.20 -14.64 -22.67
CA VAL A 72 7.64 -14.42 -22.49
C VAL A 72 8.25 -15.64 -21.78
N GLY A 73 9.42 -16.08 -22.23
CA GLY A 73 10.18 -17.14 -21.55
C GLY A 73 10.61 -16.72 -20.14
N TYR A 74 10.73 -17.68 -19.23
CA TYR A 74 11.31 -17.41 -17.91
C TYR A 74 12.82 -17.17 -18.05
N SER A 75 13.32 -16.11 -17.41
CA SER A 75 14.75 -15.83 -17.22
C SER A 75 14.99 -15.35 -15.79
N GLU A 76 16.20 -15.55 -15.28
CA GLU A 76 16.63 -14.98 -13.99
C GLU A 76 16.69 -13.45 -14.03
N GLY A 77 16.94 -12.89 -15.21
CA GLY A 77 16.94 -11.45 -15.46
C GLY A 77 16.51 -11.14 -16.90
N TYR A 78 15.95 -9.96 -17.07
CA TYR A 78 15.47 -9.45 -18.35
C TYR A 78 16.15 -8.15 -18.68
N THR A 79 16.00 -7.76 -19.94
CA THR A 79 16.48 -6.49 -20.43
C THR A 79 15.36 -5.78 -21.18
N VAL A 80 15.17 -4.47 -20.96
CA VAL A 80 14.19 -3.65 -21.67
C VAL A 80 14.90 -2.56 -22.45
N LYS A 81 14.54 -2.37 -23.72
CA LYS A 81 15.12 -1.32 -24.59
C LYS A 81 14.09 -0.79 -25.57
N GLY A 82 14.23 0.49 -25.91
CA GLY A 82 13.45 1.10 -27.00
C GLY A 82 13.84 0.51 -28.36
N THR A 83 12.85 0.35 -29.25
CA THR A 83 13.03 -0.14 -30.62
C THR A 83 12.44 0.85 -31.64
N SER A 84 13.07 0.96 -32.81
CA SER A 84 12.53 1.70 -33.96
C SER A 84 11.60 0.84 -34.82
N GLU A 85 11.71 -0.48 -34.71
CA GLU A 85 10.81 -1.40 -35.41
C GLU A 85 9.51 -1.52 -34.61
N SER A 86 8.40 -1.05 -35.20
CA SER A 86 7.07 -1.38 -34.72
C SER A 86 6.84 -2.87 -34.92
N LYS A 87 7.26 -3.69 -33.95
CA LYS A 87 6.84 -5.08 -33.87
C LYS A 87 5.42 -5.05 -33.31
N ASP A 88 4.43 -5.37 -34.14
CA ASP A 88 3.06 -5.53 -33.67
C ASP A 88 3.07 -6.52 -32.50
N THR A 89 2.62 -6.06 -31.32
CA THR A 89 2.29 -6.99 -30.24
C THR A 89 1.05 -7.73 -30.69
N ASP A 90 1.23 -9.03 -30.88
CA ASP A 90 0.21 -9.95 -31.32
C ASP A 90 -0.97 -9.88 -30.31
N ALA A 91 -2.14 -9.36 -30.71
CA ALA A 91 -3.23 -9.05 -29.78
C ALA A 91 -3.62 -10.28 -28.93
N GLY A 92 -3.43 -10.17 -27.62
CA GLY A 92 -3.56 -11.25 -26.65
C GLY A 92 -4.75 -11.11 -25.68
N VAL A 93 -5.30 -9.91 -25.60
CA VAL A 93 -6.52 -9.55 -24.89
C VAL A 93 -7.49 -8.93 -25.89
N PHE A 94 -8.73 -9.40 -25.90
CA PHE A 94 -9.80 -8.94 -26.78
C PHE A 94 -10.93 -8.37 -25.93
N ILE A 95 -11.35 -7.15 -26.21
CA ILE A 95 -12.42 -6.46 -25.50
C ILE A 95 -13.58 -6.25 -26.47
N GLU A 96 -14.75 -6.75 -26.11
CA GLU A 96 -16.00 -6.54 -26.83
C GLU A 96 -16.92 -5.65 -26.00
N GLU A 97 -17.23 -4.47 -26.53
CA GLU A 97 -18.18 -3.54 -25.95
C GLU A 97 -19.48 -3.59 -26.75
N GLY A 98 -20.56 -3.96 -26.06
CA GLY A 98 -21.90 -3.94 -26.62
C GLY A 98 -22.90 -3.85 -25.49
N ASP A 99 -23.88 -4.75 -25.48
CA ASP A 99 -24.85 -4.90 -24.40
C ASP A 99 -24.22 -5.21 -23.03
N SER A 100 -22.99 -5.72 -23.01
CA SER A 100 -22.16 -5.94 -21.82
C SER A 100 -20.70 -5.88 -22.23
N LEU A 101 -19.81 -5.45 -21.33
CA LEU A 101 -18.36 -5.46 -21.56
C LEU A 101 -17.84 -6.89 -21.35
N THR A 102 -17.16 -7.47 -22.35
CA THR A 102 -16.55 -8.80 -22.25
C THR A 102 -15.08 -8.76 -22.60
N VAL A 103 -14.25 -9.39 -21.78
CA VAL A 103 -12.80 -9.52 -22.00
C VAL A 103 -12.45 -10.99 -22.23
N THR A 104 -11.78 -11.30 -23.34
CA THR A 104 -11.33 -12.64 -23.71
C THR A 104 -9.82 -12.70 -23.90
N THR A 105 -9.17 -13.81 -23.54
CA THR A 105 -7.72 -13.99 -23.72
C THR A 105 -7.39 -15.20 -24.61
N ARG A 106 -6.16 -15.27 -25.13
CA ARG A 106 -5.67 -16.39 -25.97
C ARG A 106 -5.73 -17.75 -25.28
N ARG A 107 -5.71 -17.77 -23.94
CA ARG A 107 -5.82 -19.00 -23.13
C ARG A 107 -7.27 -19.52 -23.05
N GLY A 108 -8.22 -18.80 -23.65
CA GLY A 108 -9.65 -19.09 -23.62
C GLY A 108 -10.34 -18.62 -22.34
N LEU A 109 -9.70 -17.76 -21.54
CA LEU A 109 -10.36 -17.10 -20.41
C LEU A 109 -11.31 -16.04 -20.96
N GLN A 110 -12.54 -16.01 -20.45
CA GLN A 110 -13.54 -15.01 -20.80
C GLN A 110 -14.21 -14.50 -19.54
N VAL A 111 -14.29 -13.18 -19.38
CA VAL A 111 -14.99 -12.52 -18.27
C VAL A 111 -16.00 -11.54 -18.86
N THR A 112 -17.27 -11.71 -18.52
CA THR A 112 -18.35 -10.81 -18.93
C THR A 112 -18.78 -9.98 -17.74
N PHE A 113 -18.55 -8.68 -17.80
CA PHE A 113 -18.86 -7.71 -16.76
C PHE A 113 -20.35 -7.39 -16.73
N ALA A 114 -20.86 -7.09 -15.55
CA ALA A 114 -22.28 -6.80 -15.39
C ALA A 114 -22.61 -5.39 -15.88
N ARG A 115 -23.91 -5.10 -16.04
CA ARG A 115 -24.38 -3.78 -16.44
C ARG A 115 -24.48 -2.86 -15.22
N GLU A 116 -24.45 -1.56 -15.49
CA GLU A 116 -24.81 -0.53 -14.52
C GLU A 116 -26.20 -0.78 -13.94
N GLY A 117 -26.39 -0.43 -12.67
CA GLY A 117 -27.60 -0.66 -11.89
C GLY A 117 -27.77 -2.08 -11.36
N THR A 118 -26.86 -3.01 -11.68
CA THR A 118 -26.89 -4.38 -11.13
C THR A 118 -26.03 -4.50 -9.88
N SER A 119 -26.23 -5.56 -9.09
CA SER A 119 -25.44 -5.85 -7.89
C SER A 119 -24.20 -6.70 -8.14
N SER A 120 -24.06 -7.26 -9.34
CA SER A 120 -22.92 -8.10 -9.72
C SER A 120 -21.80 -7.25 -10.30
N LEU A 121 -20.56 -7.54 -9.95
CA LEU A 121 -19.34 -6.95 -10.52
C LEU A 121 -19.11 -7.53 -11.94
N PHE A 122 -19.23 -8.84 -12.08
CA PHE A 122 -19.25 -9.52 -13.37
C PHE A 122 -20.27 -10.65 -13.37
N GLY A 123 -20.90 -10.91 -14.53
CA GLY A 123 -22.00 -11.86 -14.70
C GLY A 123 -21.57 -13.27 -15.12
N SER A 124 -20.35 -13.44 -15.63
CA SER A 124 -19.79 -14.78 -15.83
C SER A 124 -18.28 -14.76 -15.97
N LEU A 125 -17.65 -15.86 -15.58
CA LEU A 125 -16.28 -16.20 -15.93
C LEU A 125 -16.25 -17.63 -16.48
N SER A 126 -15.65 -17.78 -17.66
CA SER A 126 -15.52 -19.05 -18.36
C SER A 126 -14.07 -19.32 -18.78
N LEU A 127 -13.72 -20.60 -18.91
CA LEU A 127 -12.44 -21.03 -19.45
C LEU A 127 -12.68 -22.06 -20.55
N ARG A 128 -12.26 -21.74 -21.78
CA ARG A 128 -12.44 -22.57 -22.98
C ARG A 128 -13.91 -22.94 -23.18
N GLY A 129 -14.81 -21.97 -23.01
CA GLY A 129 -16.26 -22.14 -23.17
C GLY A 129 -16.98 -22.82 -21.99
N HIS A 130 -16.28 -23.23 -20.94
CA HIS A 130 -16.89 -23.81 -19.75
C HIS A 130 -17.14 -22.71 -18.72
N ALA A 131 -18.39 -22.44 -18.36
CA ALA A 131 -18.73 -21.48 -17.31
C ALA A 131 -18.34 -22.04 -15.94
N LEU A 132 -17.47 -21.33 -15.21
CA LEU A 132 -16.89 -21.78 -13.95
C LEU A 132 -17.29 -20.88 -12.77
N CYS A 133 -17.74 -19.66 -13.05
CA CYS A 133 -18.33 -18.74 -12.09
C CYS A 133 -19.45 -17.95 -12.80
N SER A 134 -20.61 -17.85 -12.15
CA SER A 134 -21.83 -17.24 -12.67
C SER A 134 -22.10 -15.85 -12.09
N GLY A 135 -21.24 -15.34 -11.22
CA GLY A 135 -21.39 -14.00 -10.66
C GLY A 135 -20.38 -13.71 -9.56
N ALA A 136 -20.07 -12.43 -9.36
CA ALA A 136 -19.32 -11.93 -8.22
C ALA A 136 -20.03 -10.68 -7.67
N THR A 137 -20.34 -10.63 -6.39
CA THR A 137 -21.14 -9.55 -5.76
C THR A 137 -20.45 -9.08 -4.49
N LEU A 138 -20.46 -7.79 -4.21
CA LEU A 138 -20.11 -7.29 -2.88
C LEU A 138 -21.30 -7.44 -1.94
N VAL A 139 -21.02 -7.84 -0.71
CA VAL A 139 -22.00 -8.03 0.35
C VAL A 139 -21.49 -7.34 1.62
N ALA A 140 -22.39 -6.66 2.33
CA ALA A 140 -22.06 -6.03 3.60
C ALA A 140 -23.26 -6.06 4.54
N SER A 141 -23.00 -5.92 5.83
CA SER A 141 -24.02 -5.65 6.83
C SER A 141 -23.56 -4.47 7.68
N ILE A 142 -24.41 -3.46 7.82
CA ILE A 142 -24.17 -2.23 8.57
C ILE A 142 -25.29 -2.11 9.59
N ASN A 143 -24.96 -2.03 10.88
CA ASN A 143 -25.94 -1.99 11.97
C ASN A 143 -27.05 -3.06 11.82
N ASP A 144 -26.62 -4.31 11.61
CA ASP A 144 -27.47 -5.49 11.37
C ASP A 144 -28.41 -5.42 10.14
N THR A 145 -28.24 -4.41 9.28
CA THR A 145 -28.97 -4.28 8.02
C THR A 145 -28.11 -4.75 6.86
N GLU A 146 -28.64 -5.63 6.02
CA GLU A 146 -27.92 -6.16 4.85
C GLU A 146 -27.91 -5.16 3.70
N TYR A 147 -26.71 -4.91 3.14
CA TYR A 147 -26.48 -4.06 1.98
C TYR A 147 -25.98 -4.90 0.80
N SER A 148 -26.45 -4.53 -0.39
CA SER A 148 -25.99 -5.12 -1.65
C SER A 148 -25.30 -4.07 -2.51
N ALA A 149 -24.32 -4.49 -3.30
CA ALA A 149 -23.68 -3.58 -4.25
C ALA A 149 -24.71 -3.00 -5.24
N ILE A 150 -24.48 -1.77 -5.67
CA ILE A 150 -25.06 -1.18 -6.88
C ILE A 150 -23.91 -0.67 -7.72
N VAL A 151 -23.67 -1.34 -8.85
CA VAL A 151 -22.70 -0.90 -9.85
C VAL A 151 -23.20 0.37 -10.50
N LYS A 152 -22.43 1.45 -10.40
CA LYS A 152 -22.74 2.75 -11.01
C LYS A 152 -22.06 2.94 -12.35
N LYS A 153 -20.86 2.37 -12.52
CA LYS A 153 -20.06 2.51 -13.75
C LYS A 153 -19.19 1.27 -13.98
N VAL A 154 -19.06 0.86 -15.24
CA VAL A 154 -18.09 -0.15 -15.68
C VAL A 154 -17.33 0.40 -16.87
N GLU A 155 -16.00 0.46 -16.79
CA GLU A 155 -15.18 1.01 -17.87
C GLU A 155 -13.87 0.27 -18.06
N VAL A 156 -13.36 0.29 -19.30
CA VAL A 156 -11.98 -0.05 -19.60
C VAL A 156 -11.10 1.09 -19.10
N GLU A 157 -10.51 0.95 -17.92
CA GLU A 157 -9.61 1.96 -17.37
C GLU A 157 -8.26 1.94 -18.10
N ASN A 158 -7.79 0.74 -18.44
CA ASN A 158 -6.57 0.59 -19.23
C ASN A 158 -6.63 -0.68 -20.08
N ALA A 159 -6.20 -0.59 -21.33
CA ALA A 159 -6.03 -1.75 -22.18
C ALA A 159 -4.78 -1.64 -23.05
N THR A 160 -4.09 -2.76 -23.17
CA THR A 160 -2.99 -3.01 -24.10
C THR A 160 -3.20 -4.39 -24.73
N ASN A 161 -2.33 -4.80 -25.66
CA ASN A 161 -2.43 -6.11 -26.30
C ASN A 161 -2.21 -7.29 -25.32
N SER A 162 -1.55 -7.06 -24.19
CA SER A 162 -1.12 -8.06 -23.20
C SER A 162 -1.87 -7.95 -21.88
N ARG A 163 -2.60 -6.85 -21.62
CA ARG A 163 -3.30 -6.60 -20.35
C ARG A 163 -4.54 -5.74 -20.56
N ALA A 164 -5.61 -6.05 -19.83
CA ALA A 164 -6.75 -5.14 -19.63
C ALA A 164 -7.02 -4.97 -18.13
N VAL A 165 -7.42 -3.76 -17.76
CA VAL A 165 -7.90 -3.37 -16.44
C VAL A 165 -9.30 -2.82 -16.61
N ILE A 166 -10.28 -3.53 -16.07
CA ILE A 166 -11.67 -3.09 -16.04
C ILE A 166 -11.94 -2.54 -14.65
N LYS A 167 -12.37 -1.28 -14.58
CA LYS A 167 -12.76 -0.61 -13.34
C LYS A 167 -14.28 -0.63 -13.21
N ILE A 168 -14.74 -1.03 -12.03
CA ILE A 168 -16.14 -1.11 -11.66
C ILE A 168 -16.33 -0.23 -10.42
N SER A 169 -17.09 0.85 -10.55
CA SER A 169 -17.36 1.79 -9.45
C SER A 169 -18.80 1.65 -8.98
N GLY A 170 -19.04 1.76 -7.68
CA GLY A 170 -20.37 1.64 -7.12
C GLY A 170 -20.48 2.05 -5.65
N THR A 171 -21.62 1.73 -5.06
CA THR A 171 -21.94 1.93 -3.63
C THR A 171 -22.63 0.69 -3.09
N MET A 172 -22.59 0.49 -1.77
CA MET A 172 -23.40 -0.50 -1.07
C MET A 172 -24.74 0.15 -0.71
N ALA A 173 -25.87 -0.49 -1.03
CA ALA A 173 -27.20 0.08 -0.83
C ALA A 173 -28.15 -0.86 -0.07
N ALA A 174 -29.00 -0.26 0.76
CA ALA A 174 -30.13 -0.90 1.42
C ALA A 174 -31.28 0.12 1.57
N SER A 175 -32.49 -0.26 1.14
CA SER A 175 -33.66 0.64 1.13
C SER A 175 -33.35 1.97 0.42
N ASP A 176 -33.32 3.10 1.16
CA ASP A 176 -33.04 4.45 0.63
C ASP A 176 -31.64 4.96 1.03
N SER A 177 -30.77 4.12 1.61
CA SER A 177 -29.41 4.49 2.04
C SER A 177 -28.34 3.88 1.14
N GLU A 178 -27.32 4.67 0.80
CA GLU A 178 -26.11 4.24 0.09
C GLU A 178 -24.86 4.62 0.90
N HIS A 179 -23.96 3.66 1.09
CA HIS A 179 -22.70 3.80 1.82
C HIS A 179 -21.56 3.06 1.12
N LEU A 180 -20.36 3.14 1.68
CA LEU A 180 -19.17 2.40 1.29
C LEU A 180 -18.92 2.48 -0.22
N PRO A 181 -18.74 3.69 -0.79
CA PRO A 181 -18.43 3.82 -2.20
C PRO A 181 -17.14 3.03 -2.49
N PHE A 182 -17.18 2.26 -3.57
CA PHE A 182 -16.14 1.30 -3.89
C PHE A 182 -15.66 1.41 -5.34
N ASP A 183 -14.41 1.01 -5.53
CA ASP A 183 -13.80 0.72 -6.82
C ASP A 183 -13.27 -0.72 -6.82
N VAL A 184 -13.69 -1.51 -7.80
CA VAL A 184 -13.14 -2.84 -8.08
C VAL A 184 -12.41 -2.82 -9.42
N ARG A 185 -11.11 -3.14 -9.40
CA ARG A 185 -10.28 -3.29 -10.61
C ARG A 185 -9.99 -4.74 -10.89
N VAL A 186 -10.36 -5.20 -12.07
CA VAL A 186 -10.11 -6.57 -12.55
C VAL A 186 -9.01 -6.53 -13.59
N CYS A 187 -7.83 -7.04 -13.22
CA CYS A 187 -6.63 -7.09 -14.05
C CYS A 187 -6.51 -8.45 -14.73
N ILE A 188 -6.57 -8.45 -16.06
CA ILE A 188 -6.54 -9.64 -16.92
C ILE A 188 -5.34 -9.54 -17.86
N TYR A 189 -4.53 -10.59 -17.96
CA TYR A 189 -3.38 -10.65 -18.86
C TYR A 189 -3.57 -11.69 -19.97
N SER A 190 -2.94 -11.47 -21.13
CA SER A 190 -3.13 -12.29 -22.34
C SER A 190 -2.88 -13.79 -22.15
N ASP A 191 -1.82 -14.12 -21.41
CA ASP A 191 -1.36 -15.50 -21.21
C ASP A 191 -1.42 -15.94 -19.74
N ALA A 192 -2.17 -15.21 -18.91
CA ALA A 192 -2.46 -15.61 -17.55
C ALA A 192 -3.85 -16.27 -17.43
N ILE A 193 -3.95 -17.25 -16.55
CA ILE A 193 -5.24 -17.84 -16.12
C ILE A 193 -5.74 -17.19 -14.82
N PRO A 194 -4.89 -16.95 -13.81
CA PRO A 194 -5.29 -16.15 -12.65
C PRO A 194 -5.65 -14.72 -13.05
N ILE A 195 -6.67 -14.18 -12.39
CA ILE A 195 -7.09 -12.78 -12.48
C ILE A 195 -6.78 -12.13 -11.15
N LYS A 196 -6.17 -10.94 -11.18
CA LYS A 196 -5.99 -10.10 -9.99
C LYS A 196 -7.19 -9.17 -9.86
N ILE A 197 -7.75 -9.07 -8.66
CA ILE A 197 -8.86 -8.17 -8.32
C ILE A 197 -8.39 -7.25 -7.18
N LEU A 198 -8.49 -5.94 -7.36
CA LEU A 198 -8.31 -4.96 -6.30
C LEU A 198 -9.68 -4.40 -5.91
N HIS A 199 -10.01 -4.42 -4.63
CA HIS A 199 -11.22 -3.82 -4.06
C HIS A 199 -10.83 -2.72 -3.08
N SER A 200 -11.14 -1.48 -3.44
CA SER A 200 -10.94 -0.29 -2.64
C SER A 200 -12.30 0.27 -2.23
N PHE A 201 -12.44 0.70 -0.98
CA PHE A 201 -13.65 1.39 -0.53
C PHE A 201 -13.28 2.56 0.39
N VAL A 202 -14.17 3.54 0.47
CA VAL A 202 -14.12 4.61 1.48
C VAL A 202 -15.11 4.27 2.59
N HIS A 203 -14.67 4.38 3.83
CA HIS A 203 -15.52 4.20 5.01
C HIS A 203 -16.23 5.51 5.33
N ASP A 204 -17.48 5.64 4.92
CA ASP A 204 -18.33 6.83 5.10
C ASP A 204 -19.38 6.63 6.22
N LEU A 205 -19.16 5.66 7.11
CA LEU A 205 -20.03 5.35 8.24
C LEU A 205 -19.63 6.16 9.47
N ASP A 206 -20.63 6.57 10.24
CA ASP A 206 -20.44 7.10 11.58
C ASP A 206 -20.39 5.95 12.61
N ALA A 207 -19.85 6.24 13.80
CA ALA A 207 -19.58 5.22 14.81
C ALA A 207 -20.84 4.53 15.37
N ASP A 208 -22.01 5.14 15.24
CA ASP A 208 -23.31 4.57 15.61
C ASP A 208 -23.93 3.68 14.51
N GLU A 209 -23.29 3.60 13.34
CA GLU A 209 -23.63 2.70 12.23
C GLU A 209 -22.48 1.73 11.95
N PRO A 210 -22.09 0.86 12.90
CA PRO A 210 -20.89 0.05 12.76
C PRO A 210 -21.02 -0.99 11.64
N LEU A 211 -19.92 -1.21 10.94
CA LEU A 211 -19.81 -2.26 9.92
C LEU A 211 -19.76 -3.63 10.60
N ALA A 212 -20.81 -4.44 10.42
CA ALA A 212 -20.88 -5.79 10.99
C ALA A 212 -20.21 -6.83 10.09
N SER A 213 -20.23 -6.65 8.76
CA SER A 213 -19.50 -7.51 7.83
C SER A 213 -19.29 -6.86 6.46
N LEU A 214 -18.23 -7.28 5.76
CA LEU A 214 -17.94 -6.85 4.39
C LEU A 214 -17.23 -7.99 3.66
N GLY A 215 -17.63 -8.32 2.43
CA GLY A 215 -17.03 -9.40 1.67
C GLY A 215 -17.40 -9.44 0.19
N ILE A 216 -16.76 -10.37 -0.52
CA ILE A 216 -17.03 -10.65 -1.94
C ILE A 216 -17.55 -12.08 -2.06
N ARG A 217 -18.72 -12.24 -2.68
CA ARG A 217 -19.37 -13.53 -2.92
C ARG A 217 -19.31 -13.91 -4.40
N PHE A 218 -18.81 -15.10 -4.69
CA PHE A 218 -18.72 -15.71 -6.01
C PHE A 218 -19.68 -16.89 -6.13
N SER A 219 -20.48 -16.93 -7.20
CA SER A 219 -21.41 -18.02 -7.49
C SER A 219 -20.75 -19.07 -8.39
N VAL A 220 -20.85 -20.35 -8.02
CA VAL A 220 -20.20 -21.48 -8.70
C VAL A 220 -21.26 -22.49 -9.14
N PRO A 221 -21.43 -22.71 -10.46
CA PRO A 221 -22.34 -23.73 -10.97
C PRO A 221 -21.93 -25.14 -10.54
N LEU A 222 -22.86 -25.91 -9.96
CA LEU A 222 -22.67 -27.29 -9.50
C LEU A 222 -23.70 -28.26 -10.09
N GLU A 223 -24.55 -27.78 -10.99
CA GLU A 223 -25.55 -28.58 -11.67
C GLU A 223 -24.93 -29.70 -12.50
N ASN A 224 -25.73 -30.71 -12.83
CA ASN A 224 -25.30 -31.88 -13.62
C ASN A 224 -24.06 -32.59 -13.04
N THR A 225 -23.87 -32.51 -11.73
CA THR A 225 -22.79 -33.16 -10.97
C THR A 225 -23.37 -33.84 -9.74
N GLU A 226 -23.02 -35.10 -9.53
CA GLU A 226 -23.40 -35.85 -8.34
C GLU A 226 -22.71 -35.27 -7.09
N LEU A 227 -23.36 -35.31 -5.92
CA LEU A 227 -22.82 -34.71 -4.68
C LEU A 227 -21.45 -35.28 -4.30
N TYR A 228 -21.19 -36.55 -4.59
CA TYR A 228 -19.89 -37.18 -4.33
C TYR A 228 -18.79 -36.76 -5.32
N ASN A 229 -19.10 -36.05 -6.40
CA ASN A 229 -18.14 -35.48 -7.35
C ASN A 229 -17.96 -33.96 -7.20
N ARG A 230 -18.57 -33.35 -6.16
CA ARG A 230 -18.38 -31.95 -5.78
C ARG A 230 -17.32 -31.88 -4.70
N HIS A 231 -16.33 -31.01 -4.91
CA HIS A 231 -15.14 -30.93 -4.07
C HIS A 231 -14.98 -29.53 -3.48
N ILE A 232 -14.49 -29.50 -2.26
CA ILE A 232 -14.08 -28.29 -1.56
C ILE A 232 -12.63 -28.45 -1.13
N GLN A 233 -11.89 -27.34 -1.15
CA GLN A 233 -10.54 -27.32 -0.59
C GLN A 233 -10.27 -25.98 0.10
N PHE A 234 -9.64 -26.01 1.27
CA PHE A 234 -9.17 -24.81 1.97
C PHE A 234 -7.65 -24.89 2.14
N ALA A 235 -6.95 -23.79 1.87
CA ALA A 235 -5.58 -23.62 2.29
C ALA A 235 -5.53 -23.29 3.78
N GLY A 236 -4.85 -24.14 4.54
CA GLY A 236 -4.55 -23.93 5.96
C GLY A 236 -3.25 -23.15 6.12
N SER A 237 -2.41 -23.55 7.08
CA SER A 237 -1.12 -22.92 7.32
C SER A 237 0.01 -23.55 6.50
N ASN A 238 0.95 -22.73 6.04
CA ASN A 238 2.22 -23.16 5.45
C ASN A 238 2.03 -24.14 4.27
N GLY A 239 1.05 -23.86 3.40
CA GLY A 239 0.77 -24.68 2.22
C GLY A 239 -0.02 -25.97 2.47
N GLY A 240 -0.48 -26.21 3.71
CA GLY A 240 -1.37 -27.33 4.02
C GLY A 240 -2.74 -27.18 3.36
N ILE A 241 -3.31 -28.28 2.84
CA ILE A 241 -4.61 -28.27 2.15
C ILE A 241 -5.60 -29.22 2.85
N LEU A 242 -6.70 -28.66 3.35
CA LEU A 242 -7.90 -29.45 3.66
C LEU A 242 -8.60 -29.75 2.33
N LYS A 243 -8.94 -31.02 2.10
CA LYS A 243 -9.74 -31.45 0.94
C LYS A 243 -10.85 -32.36 1.41
N GLU A 244 -12.06 -32.07 1.00
CA GLU A 244 -13.22 -32.92 1.26
C GLU A 244 -14.19 -32.84 0.08
N GLU A 245 -15.23 -33.65 0.17
CA GLU A 245 -16.31 -33.70 -0.80
C GLU A 245 -17.64 -33.37 -0.12
N VAL A 246 -18.59 -32.90 -0.92
CA VAL A 246 -19.93 -32.62 -0.43
C VAL A 246 -20.59 -33.89 0.11
N GLN A 247 -20.37 -35.03 -0.52
CA GLN A 247 -20.77 -36.35 -0.03
C GLN A 247 -19.60 -37.35 -0.06
N GLY A 248 -18.92 -37.51 1.07
CA GLY A 248 -17.73 -38.35 1.18
C GLY A 248 -18.00 -39.86 1.11
N LEU A 249 -17.20 -40.57 0.32
CA LEU A 249 -17.25 -42.03 0.15
C LEU A 249 -16.16 -42.75 0.96
N SER A 250 -15.19 -42.00 1.49
CA SER A 250 -14.14 -42.51 2.38
C SER A 250 -14.60 -42.56 3.84
N GLY A 251 -13.93 -43.36 4.68
CA GLY A 251 -14.27 -43.49 6.11
C GLY A 251 -15.58 -44.25 6.42
N LEU A 252 -16.30 -44.74 5.40
CA LEU A 252 -17.54 -45.49 5.58
C LEU A 252 -17.30 -46.93 6.05
N ARG A 253 -18.24 -47.49 6.83
CA ARG A 253 -18.22 -48.91 7.25
C ARG A 253 -18.34 -49.87 6.06
N HIS A 254 -19.25 -49.57 5.14
CA HIS A 254 -19.44 -50.24 3.87
C HIS A 254 -19.71 -49.16 2.81
N GLY A 255 -19.19 -49.35 1.61
CA GLY A 255 -19.28 -48.34 0.57
C GLY A 255 -18.62 -48.85 -0.72
N PRO A 256 -18.30 -47.94 -1.65
CA PRO A 256 -17.78 -48.32 -2.96
C PRO A 256 -16.36 -48.88 -2.88
N THR A 257 -15.79 -49.23 -4.03
CA THR A 257 -14.46 -49.83 -4.12
C THR A 257 -13.37 -48.94 -3.50
N VAL A 258 -12.24 -49.56 -3.10
CA VAL A 258 -11.05 -48.83 -2.66
C VAL A 258 -10.60 -47.81 -3.70
N LYS A 259 -10.66 -48.17 -4.99
CA LYS A 259 -10.32 -47.28 -6.09
C LYS A 259 -11.21 -46.03 -6.13
N ASN A 260 -12.53 -46.18 -5.99
CA ASN A 260 -13.45 -45.04 -5.96
C ASN A 260 -13.15 -44.09 -4.79
N ARG A 261 -12.79 -44.63 -3.63
CA ARG A 261 -12.38 -43.81 -2.47
C ARG A 261 -11.07 -43.04 -2.71
N ILE A 262 -10.08 -43.70 -3.32
CA ILE A 262 -8.80 -43.07 -3.68
C ILE A 262 -9.04 -42.00 -4.76
N ASP A 263 -9.84 -42.29 -5.77
CA ASP A 263 -10.13 -41.37 -6.86
C ASP A 263 -10.88 -40.13 -6.36
N GLN A 264 -11.94 -40.31 -5.58
CA GLN A 264 -12.69 -39.20 -4.98
C GLN A 264 -11.78 -38.31 -4.13
N SER A 265 -11.05 -38.90 -3.18
CA SER A 265 -10.16 -38.15 -2.28
C SER A 265 -8.97 -37.49 -2.98
N ALA A 266 -8.72 -37.83 -4.24
CA ALA A 266 -7.72 -37.19 -5.10
C ALA A 266 -8.33 -36.15 -6.04
N GLY A 267 -9.62 -35.81 -5.90
CA GLY A 267 -10.32 -34.87 -6.76
C GLY A 267 -10.69 -35.41 -8.14
N ARG A 268 -10.58 -36.74 -8.36
CA ARG A 268 -10.92 -37.36 -9.64
C ARG A 268 -12.39 -37.79 -9.66
N ALA A 269 -13.01 -37.67 -10.83
CA ALA A 269 -14.40 -38.03 -11.01
C ALA A 269 -14.61 -39.53 -10.78
N VAL A 270 -15.66 -39.87 -10.04
CA VAL A 270 -16.08 -41.23 -9.75
C VAL A 270 -17.42 -41.50 -10.43
N THR A 271 -17.56 -42.69 -10.99
CA THR A 271 -18.85 -43.21 -11.47
C THR A 271 -19.16 -44.48 -10.70
N LEU A 272 -20.17 -44.43 -9.84
CA LEU A 272 -20.53 -45.55 -8.97
C LEU A 272 -21.39 -46.57 -9.70
N LYS A 273 -21.15 -47.85 -9.43
CA LYS A 273 -21.94 -48.97 -9.97
C LYS A 273 -22.63 -49.74 -8.85
N GLN A 274 -23.82 -50.27 -9.14
CA GLN A 274 -24.60 -51.06 -8.18
C GLN A 274 -23.80 -52.24 -7.60
N GLU A 275 -23.02 -52.91 -8.46
CA GLU A 275 -22.22 -54.09 -8.14
C GLU A 275 -21.19 -53.82 -7.01
N GLU A 276 -20.80 -52.56 -6.83
CA GLU A 276 -19.79 -52.14 -5.85
C GLU A 276 -20.37 -52.04 -4.43
N TRP A 277 -21.70 -52.08 -4.27
CA TRP A 277 -22.41 -51.93 -3.01
C TRP A 277 -22.98 -53.28 -2.54
N SER A 278 -22.09 -54.17 -2.09
CA SER A 278 -22.45 -55.56 -1.75
C SER A 278 -23.41 -55.73 -0.56
N ARG A 279 -23.60 -54.71 0.29
CA ARG A 279 -24.40 -54.78 1.52
C ARG A 279 -25.70 -53.96 1.51
N THR A 280 -25.91 -53.14 0.48
CA THR A 280 -27.08 -52.26 0.35
C THR A 280 -27.24 -51.84 -1.11
N ASP A 281 -28.43 -51.47 -1.53
CA ASP A 281 -28.62 -50.84 -2.84
C ASP A 281 -27.83 -49.52 -2.94
N LEU A 282 -27.26 -49.17 -4.11
CA LEU A 282 -26.45 -47.96 -4.31
C LEU A 282 -27.23 -46.69 -3.94
N ARG A 283 -28.47 -46.54 -4.44
CA ARG A 283 -29.26 -45.32 -4.20
C ARG A 283 -29.60 -45.22 -2.72
N GLN A 284 -29.98 -46.34 -2.12
CA GLN A 284 -30.28 -46.39 -0.69
C GLN A 284 -29.03 -46.11 0.15
N GLY A 285 -27.89 -46.70 -0.21
CA GLY A 285 -26.61 -46.48 0.47
C GLY A 285 -26.16 -45.03 0.43
N LEU A 286 -26.24 -44.38 -0.73
CA LEU A 286 -25.98 -42.95 -0.88
C LEU A 286 -26.94 -42.09 -0.04
N SER A 287 -28.22 -42.48 0.09
CA SER A 287 -29.18 -41.72 0.91
C SER A 287 -28.86 -41.71 2.41
N TYR A 288 -28.05 -42.67 2.89
CA TYR A 288 -27.60 -42.74 4.28
C TYR A 288 -26.29 -41.98 4.55
N ILE A 289 -25.61 -41.50 3.51
CA ILE A 289 -24.38 -40.73 3.65
C ILE A 289 -24.75 -39.24 3.71
N PRO A 290 -24.45 -38.53 4.82
CA PRO A 290 -24.71 -37.11 4.94
C PRO A 290 -24.02 -36.32 3.82
N SER A 291 -24.73 -35.32 3.30
CA SER A 291 -24.15 -34.32 2.41
C SER A 291 -23.97 -33.01 3.17
N PHE A 292 -22.81 -32.38 3.02
CA PHE A 292 -22.43 -31.15 3.73
C PHE A 292 -22.67 -29.93 2.85
N ASP A 293 -23.75 -29.21 3.13
CA ASP A 293 -24.14 -28.02 2.37
C ASP A 293 -23.27 -26.79 2.63
N SER A 294 -22.63 -26.70 3.80
CA SER A 294 -21.88 -25.49 4.17
C SER A 294 -20.58 -25.77 4.91
N TYR A 295 -19.58 -24.93 4.67
CA TYR A 295 -18.30 -24.86 5.38
C TYR A 295 -17.99 -23.42 5.73
N THR A 296 -17.25 -23.20 6.82
CA THR A 296 -16.70 -21.89 7.16
C THR A 296 -15.35 -22.05 7.83
N LEU A 297 -14.38 -21.26 7.37
CA LEU A 297 -13.07 -21.06 7.99
C LEU A 297 -13.04 -19.64 8.55
N SER A 298 -12.90 -19.50 9.87
CA SER A 298 -12.91 -18.21 10.56
C SER A 298 -11.53 -17.93 11.16
N GLN A 299 -10.89 -16.85 10.73
CA GLN A 299 -9.61 -16.33 11.24
C GLN A 299 -9.92 -15.04 12.00
N LEU A 300 -10.30 -15.19 13.28
CA LEU A 300 -10.75 -14.08 14.12
C LEU A 300 -9.61 -13.44 14.95
N SER A 301 -8.38 -13.92 14.76
CA SER A 301 -7.15 -13.39 15.36
C SER A 301 -5.99 -13.59 14.38
N SER A 302 -4.85 -12.95 14.62
CA SER A 302 -3.62 -13.18 13.84
C SER A 302 -2.98 -14.57 14.03
N ASP A 303 -3.45 -15.38 14.99
CA ASP A 303 -2.71 -16.57 15.44
C ASP A 303 -3.48 -17.88 15.35
N GLY A 304 -4.78 -17.85 15.08
CA GLY A 304 -5.62 -19.04 15.03
C GLY A 304 -6.81 -18.93 14.11
N PHE A 305 -7.06 -20.00 13.34
CA PHE A 305 -8.32 -20.20 12.63
C PHE A 305 -9.03 -21.48 13.05
N THR A 306 -10.36 -21.46 12.92
CA THR A 306 -11.20 -22.65 13.10
C THR A 306 -11.95 -22.98 11.82
N ILE A 307 -12.25 -24.26 11.62
CA ILE A 307 -13.09 -24.72 10.51
C ILE A 307 -14.28 -25.50 11.07
N LYS A 308 -15.46 -25.27 10.51
CA LYS A 308 -16.66 -26.07 10.79
C LYS A 308 -17.46 -26.33 9.51
N LYS A 309 -18.18 -27.45 9.47
CA LYS A 309 -19.05 -27.84 8.36
C LYS A 309 -20.44 -28.24 8.82
N ARG A 310 -21.45 -28.14 7.98
CA ARG A 310 -22.84 -28.45 8.33
C ARG A 310 -23.60 -29.08 7.17
N THR A 311 -24.52 -29.99 7.49
CA THR A 311 -25.34 -30.70 6.50
C THR A 311 -26.39 -29.83 5.86
N LYS A 312 -27.12 -29.04 6.66
CA LYS A 312 -28.09 -28.02 6.21
C LYS A 312 -28.45 -27.08 7.36
N GLN A 313 -29.12 -25.97 7.05
CA GLN A 313 -29.73 -25.10 8.07
C GLN A 313 -30.67 -25.90 8.98
N GLY A 314 -30.67 -25.59 10.28
CA GLY A 314 -31.39 -26.33 11.32
C GLY A 314 -30.63 -27.53 11.90
N CYS A 315 -29.51 -27.95 11.31
CA CYS A 315 -28.58 -28.90 11.91
C CYS A 315 -27.42 -28.17 12.61
N SER A 316 -26.75 -28.85 13.56
CA SER A 316 -25.56 -28.31 14.21
C SER A 316 -24.36 -28.27 13.27
N TRP A 317 -23.44 -27.35 13.52
CA TRP A 317 -22.11 -27.37 12.92
C TRP A 317 -21.28 -28.53 13.51
N VAL A 318 -20.47 -29.16 12.66
CA VAL A 318 -19.48 -30.17 13.01
C VAL A 318 -18.11 -29.54 12.93
N LYS A 319 -17.34 -29.63 14.02
CA LYS A 319 -15.97 -29.13 14.08
C LYS A 319 -15.08 -29.90 13.10
N VAL A 320 -14.26 -29.16 12.36
CA VAL A 320 -13.17 -29.67 11.52
C VAL A 320 -11.85 -29.24 12.16
N THR A 321 -10.76 -29.93 11.84
CA THR A 321 -9.41 -29.55 12.30
C THR A 321 -9.08 -28.13 11.84
N GLY A 322 -8.77 -27.24 12.79
CA GLY A 322 -8.29 -25.88 12.55
C GLY A 322 -6.76 -25.79 12.55
N GLY A 323 -6.21 -24.58 12.59
CA GLY A 323 -4.77 -24.33 12.55
C GLY A 323 -4.39 -22.93 13.06
N GLY A 324 -3.16 -22.52 12.78
CA GLY A 324 -2.64 -21.21 13.21
C GLY A 324 -3.08 -20.09 12.27
N ARG A 325 -2.30 -19.86 11.21
CA ARG A 325 -2.54 -18.80 10.23
C ARG A 325 -2.99 -19.39 8.90
N ALA A 326 -4.21 -19.10 8.47
CA ALA A 326 -4.71 -19.58 7.19
C ALA A 326 -4.12 -18.74 6.05
N ASP A 327 -3.68 -19.40 4.98
CA ASP A 327 -3.15 -18.71 3.80
C ASP A 327 -4.24 -17.94 3.01
N GLY A 328 -5.53 -18.08 3.37
CA GLY A 328 -6.61 -17.27 2.81
C GLY A 328 -7.09 -17.69 1.43
N THR A 329 -6.89 -18.95 1.04
CA THR A 329 -7.30 -19.50 -0.27
C THR A 329 -8.32 -20.63 -0.12
N VAL A 330 -9.36 -20.62 -0.97
CA VAL A 330 -10.42 -21.65 -1.01
C VAL A 330 -10.78 -22.02 -2.44
N TYR A 331 -11.12 -23.29 -2.67
CA TYR A 331 -11.65 -23.81 -3.93
C TYR A 331 -13.04 -24.42 -3.73
N LEU A 332 -13.91 -24.18 -4.71
CA LEU A 332 -15.19 -24.86 -4.89
C LEU A 332 -15.37 -25.27 -6.35
N GLY A 333 -15.78 -26.51 -6.57
CA GLY A 333 -16.17 -26.99 -7.89
C GLY A 333 -16.48 -28.48 -7.93
N SER A 334 -16.30 -29.07 -9.10
CA SER A 334 -16.47 -30.50 -9.32
C SER A 334 -15.35 -31.15 -10.12
N ALA A 335 -15.22 -32.46 -9.95
CA ALA A 335 -14.25 -33.24 -10.71
C ALA A 335 -14.61 -33.38 -12.20
N ARG A 336 -15.88 -33.12 -12.57
CA ARG A 336 -16.36 -33.26 -13.96
C ARG A 336 -16.33 -31.95 -14.73
N HIS A 337 -16.72 -30.86 -14.09
CA HIS A 337 -16.94 -29.57 -14.75
C HIS A 337 -16.03 -28.46 -14.22
N GLY A 338 -15.20 -28.74 -13.22
CA GLY A 338 -14.28 -27.77 -12.65
C GLY A 338 -14.95 -26.80 -11.69
N GLY A 339 -14.28 -25.68 -11.46
CA GLY A 339 -14.76 -24.58 -10.61
C GLY A 339 -13.73 -23.48 -10.49
N ILE A 340 -13.75 -22.76 -9.37
CA ILE A 340 -12.83 -21.63 -9.13
C ILE A 340 -12.14 -21.77 -7.77
N ALA A 341 -10.89 -21.31 -7.73
CA ALA A 341 -10.23 -20.97 -6.48
C ALA A 341 -10.16 -19.45 -6.32
N VAL A 342 -10.40 -18.97 -5.10
CA VAL A 342 -10.28 -17.55 -4.71
C VAL A 342 -9.30 -17.47 -3.56
N GLY A 343 -8.41 -16.49 -3.59
CA GLY A 343 -7.55 -16.18 -2.45
C GLY A 343 -7.46 -14.68 -2.19
N MET A 344 -7.29 -14.31 -0.92
CA MET A 344 -7.05 -12.95 -0.47
C MET A 344 -5.62 -12.82 0.02
N SER A 345 -4.88 -11.83 -0.50
CA SER A 345 -3.55 -11.48 0.04
C SER A 345 -3.70 -10.95 1.47
N ASP A 346 -2.71 -11.25 2.31
CA ASP A 346 -2.65 -10.75 3.71
C ASP A 346 -3.86 -11.17 4.58
N PHE A 347 -4.48 -12.32 4.27
CA PHE A 347 -5.73 -12.78 4.89
C PHE A 347 -5.69 -12.87 6.42
N TRP A 348 -4.64 -13.48 7.00
CA TRP A 348 -4.55 -13.60 8.46
C TRP A 348 -3.96 -12.35 9.11
N GLU A 349 -3.11 -11.62 8.38
CA GLU A 349 -2.58 -10.33 8.80
C GLU A 349 -3.68 -9.27 8.94
N ARG A 350 -4.79 -9.43 8.23
CA ARG A 350 -5.89 -8.46 8.18
C ARG A 350 -7.16 -8.96 8.86
N TYR A 351 -7.01 -9.85 9.84
CA TYR A 351 -8.13 -10.37 10.63
C TYR A 351 -9.00 -9.22 11.21
N PRO A 352 -10.31 -9.46 11.48
CA PRO A 352 -11.02 -10.73 11.40
C PRO A 352 -11.52 -11.06 9.99
N THR A 353 -11.00 -12.13 9.40
CA THR A 353 -11.35 -12.59 8.05
C THR A 353 -12.03 -13.96 8.07
N GLN A 354 -12.79 -14.29 7.03
CA GLN A 354 -13.51 -15.56 6.94
C GLN A 354 -13.68 -16.04 5.48
N LEU A 355 -13.71 -17.36 5.30
CA LEU A 355 -14.03 -18.01 4.03
C LEU A 355 -15.24 -18.92 4.23
N ASP A 356 -16.34 -18.62 3.56
CA ASP A 356 -17.57 -19.42 3.60
C ASP A 356 -17.82 -20.14 2.29
N LEU A 357 -18.27 -21.38 2.40
CA LEU A 357 -18.86 -22.15 1.31
C LEU A 357 -20.31 -22.46 1.67
N THR A 358 -21.25 -22.16 0.78
CA THR A 358 -22.69 -22.40 1.00
C THR A 358 -23.36 -22.96 -0.26
N GLY A 359 -24.56 -23.56 -0.12
CA GLY A 359 -25.33 -24.09 -1.25
C GLY A 359 -24.67 -25.30 -1.92
N LEU A 360 -23.77 -25.99 -1.23
CA LEU A 360 -22.97 -27.07 -1.82
C LEU A 360 -23.80 -28.27 -2.27
N THR A 361 -25.04 -28.41 -1.76
CA THR A 361 -25.99 -29.46 -2.17
C THR A 361 -26.98 -29.01 -3.25
N GLN A 362 -26.95 -27.73 -3.63
CA GLN A 362 -27.88 -27.12 -4.58
C GLN A 362 -27.36 -27.16 -6.02
N ARG A 363 -28.05 -26.53 -6.97
CA ARG A 363 -27.57 -26.40 -8.37
C ARG A 363 -26.41 -25.42 -8.50
N GLU A 364 -26.29 -24.49 -7.57
CA GLU A 364 -25.26 -23.46 -7.53
C GLU A 364 -24.81 -23.31 -6.08
N GLY A 365 -23.49 -23.33 -5.87
CA GLY A 365 -22.87 -23.02 -4.59
C GLY A 365 -22.25 -21.64 -4.60
N ALA A 366 -21.81 -21.17 -3.44
CA ALA A 366 -21.14 -19.87 -3.33
C ALA A 366 -19.86 -19.96 -2.48
N ILE A 367 -18.83 -19.24 -2.91
CA ILE A 367 -17.67 -18.86 -2.10
C ILE A 367 -17.92 -17.44 -1.60
N THR A 368 -17.85 -17.17 -0.30
CA THR A 368 -17.79 -15.80 0.23
C THR A 368 -16.46 -15.58 0.94
N VAL A 369 -15.70 -14.59 0.49
CA VAL A 369 -14.48 -14.12 1.15
C VAL A 369 -14.81 -12.86 1.92
N TRP A 370 -14.82 -12.95 3.24
CA TRP A 370 -15.10 -11.84 4.14
C TRP A 370 -13.82 -11.10 4.46
N LEU A 371 -13.81 -9.82 4.08
CA LEU A 371 -12.83 -8.81 4.49
C LEU A 371 -12.98 -8.46 5.97
N TYR A 372 -14.24 -8.41 6.43
CA TYR A 372 -14.60 -8.30 7.83
C TYR A 372 -15.64 -9.39 8.14
N SER A 373 -15.28 -10.30 9.03
CA SER A 373 -16.07 -11.49 9.32
C SER A 373 -17.36 -11.18 10.08
N PRO A 374 -18.52 -11.73 9.68
CA PRO A 374 -19.77 -11.62 10.45
C PRO A 374 -19.76 -12.40 11.78
N LEU A 375 -18.66 -13.09 12.11
CA LEU A 375 -18.46 -13.73 13.41
C LEU A 375 -17.61 -12.89 14.37
N ALA A 376 -17.08 -11.76 13.92
CA ALA A 376 -16.47 -10.77 14.79
C ALA A 376 -17.57 -9.90 15.44
N GLU A 377 -17.20 -9.17 16.49
CA GLU A 377 -18.01 -8.04 16.93
C GLU A 377 -18.10 -6.99 15.81
N PRO A 378 -19.15 -6.16 15.76
CA PRO A 378 -19.20 -5.05 14.81
C PRO A 378 -17.97 -4.14 14.93
N LEU A 379 -17.52 -3.61 13.79
CA LEU A 379 -16.35 -2.74 13.73
C LEU A 379 -16.61 -1.41 14.44
N ASP A 380 -16.08 -1.27 15.65
CA ASP A 380 -16.19 -0.06 16.44
C ASP A 380 -15.15 0.99 16.00
N THR A 381 -15.65 2.16 15.58
CA THR A 381 -14.85 3.33 15.18
C THR A 381 -15.08 4.52 16.10
N ALA A 382 -15.74 4.32 17.24
CA ALA A 382 -15.93 5.36 18.24
C ALA A 382 -14.58 5.86 18.80
N PRO A 383 -14.51 7.13 19.25
CA PRO A 383 -13.33 7.62 19.96
C PRO A 383 -13.03 6.77 21.19
N TYR A 384 -11.75 6.44 21.41
CA TYR A 384 -11.34 5.55 22.51
C TYR A 384 -11.53 6.15 23.92
N HIS A 385 -11.84 7.46 24.03
CA HIS A 385 -12.15 8.15 25.28
C HIS A 385 -13.23 9.23 25.07
N ASP A 386 -13.86 9.68 26.17
CA ASP A 386 -14.98 10.62 26.19
C ASP A 386 -14.59 12.11 26.08
N GLY A 387 -13.34 12.39 25.74
CA GLY A 387 -12.78 13.74 25.69
C GLY A 387 -12.31 14.32 27.02
N LEU A 388 -12.49 13.64 28.16
CA LEU A 388 -11.88 13.97 29.46
C LEU A 388 -12.12 15.42 29.97
N GLY A 389 -13.15 16.10 29.47
CA GLY A 389 -13.43 17.51 29.80
C GLY A 389 -12.49 18.52 29.14
N LEU A 390 -11.80 18.14 28.06
CA LEU A 390 -10.89 18.98 27.26
C LEU A 390 -11.67 19.90 26.29
N ASP A 391 -12.48 20.78 26.87
CA ASP A 391 -13.43 21.68 26.20
C ASP A 391 -12.82 23.02 25.70
N SER A 392 -11.50 23.19 25.79
CA SER A 392 -10.79 24.40 25.35
C SER A 392 -9.38 24.08 24.86
N TYR A 393 -8.85 24.92 23.97
CA TYR A 393 -7.50 24.74 23.41
C TYR A 393 -6.40 24.72 24.48
N GLU A 394 -6.53 25.53 25.53
CA GLU A 394 -5.60 25.50 26.67
C GLU A 394 -5.56 24.12 27.35
N LYS A 395 -6.73 23.55 27.68
CA LYS A 395 -6.80 22.21 28.28
C LYS A 395 -6.26 21.14 27.34
N GLN A 396 -6.57 21.23 26.05
CA GLN A 396 -6.10 20.29 25.04
C GLN A 396 -4.58 20.31 24.92
N LEU A 397 -3.96 21.50 24.90
CA LEU A 397 -2.50 21.63 24.87
C LEU A 397 -1.84 21.17 26.17
N HIS A 398 -2.47 21.42 27.34
CA HIS A 398 -1.99 20.85 28.59
C HIS A 398 -2.06 19.31 28.61
N ALA A 399 -3.07 18.72 27.95
CA ALA A 399 -3.14 17.27 27.78
C ALA A 399 -2.06 16.76 26.80
N LEU A 400 -1.81 17.48 25.71
CA LEU A 400 -0.73 17.20 24.75
C LEU A 400 0.64 17.11 25.44
N ASP A 401 0.93 17.99 26.41
CA ASP A 401 2.18 17.94 27.19
C ASP A 401 2.31 16.66 28.05
N VAL A 402 1.22 15.93 28.30
CA VAL A 402 1.19 14.73 29.13
C VAL A 402 1.14 13.45 28.28
N THR A 403 0.24 13.37 27.31
CA THR A 403 -0.02 12.14 26.53
C THR A 403 0.50 12.22 25.10
N TYR A 404 1.04 13.37 24.69
CA TYR A 404 1.45 13.64 23.32
C TYR A 404 0.30 13.55 22.29
N GLU A 405 -0.95 13.60 22.73
CA GLU A 405 -2.16 13.68 21.89
C GLU A 405 -2.70 15.09 21.82
N ASP A 406 -2.96 15.58 20.62
CA ASP A 406 -3.68 16.82 20.39
C ASP A 406 -5.17 16.52 20.17
N TYR A 407 -5.96 16.48 21.24
CA TYR A 407 -7.40 16.18 21.18
C TYR A 407 -8.24 17.40 20.78
N GLU A 408 -9.33 17.20 20.04
CA GLU A 408 -10.40 18.20 19.83
C GLU A 408 -11.76 17.50 19.66
N PRO A 409 -12.83 17.97 20.33
CA PRO A 409 -14.15 17.36 20.22
C PRO A 409 -14.63 17.21 18.76
N GLY A 410 -15.04 15.99 18.42
CA GLY A 410 -15.54 15.64 17.10
C GLY A 410 -14.47 15.36 16.06
N PHE A 411 -13.16 15.53 16.33
CA PHE A 411 -12.10 15.28 15.34
C PHE A 411 -11.69 13.81 15.21
N ALA A 412 -11.91 13.01 16.26
CA ALA A 412 -11.71 11.57 16.24
C ALA A 412 -12.83 10.89 15.43
N THR A 413 -12.57 10.60 14.16
CA THR A 413 -13.56 9.98 13.25
C THR A 413 -12.90 9.19 12.13
N ALA A 414 -13.38 7.96 11.91
CA ALA A 414 -13.00 7.14 10.77
C ALA A 414 -13.75 7.53 9.47
N ASN A 415 -14.76 8.40 9.55
CA ASN A 415 -15.55 8.79 8.39
C ASN A 415 -14.69 9.55 7.36
N GLY A 416 -14.51 8.92 6.20
CA GLY A 416 -13.72 9.41 5.08
C GLY A 416 -12.40 8.68 4.86
N ILE A 417 -11.95 7.79 5.76
CA ILE A 417 -10.76 6.96 5.54
C ILE A 417 -11.04 5.86 4.51
N GLY A 418 -10.00 5.20 4.00
CA GLY A 418 -10.12 4.16 2.98
C GLY A 418 -9.40 2.87 3.33
N ARG A 419 -9.65 1.83 2.53
CA ARG A 419 -8.82 0.62 2.54
C ARG A 419 -8.90 -0.12 1.21
N THR A 420 -7.75 -0.60 0.75
CA THR A 420 -7.64 -1.47 -0.44
C THR A 420 -7.34 -2.92 -0.07
N ASN A 421 -7.93 -3.86 -0.81
CA ASN A 421 -7.81 -5.30 -0.62
C ASN A 421 -7.44 -5.98 -1.95
N GLN A 422 -6.58 -6.98 -1.91
CA GLN A 422 -6.13 -7.69 -3.10
C GLN A 422 -6.59 -9.15 -3.06
N PHE A 423 -7.22 -9.58 -4.16
CA PHE A 423 -7.65 -10.95 -4.37
C PHE A 423 -7.07 -11.50 -5.66
N PHE A 424 -7.01 -12.83 -5.73
CA PHE A 424 -6.82 -13.55 -6.98
C PHE A 424 -7.94 -14.56 -7.17
N LEU A 425 -8.37 -14.70 -8.42
CA LEU A 425 -9.36 -15.67 -8.85
C LEU A 425 -8.74 -16.55 -9.94
N LYS A 426 -8.81 -17.87 -9.79
CA LYS A 426 -8.27 -18.81 -10.77
C LYS A 426 -9.31 -19.88 -11.15
N PRO A 427 -9.75 -19.92 -12.42
CA PRO A 427 -10.56 -21.02 -12.91
C PRO A 427 -9.76 -22.31 -13.07
N TYR A 428 -10.42 -23.43 -12.80
CA TYR A 428 -9.92 -24.78 -13.06
C TYR A 428 -10.98 -25.59 -13.81
N THR A 429 -10.57 -26.34 -14.85
CA THR A 429 -11.47 -27.20 -15.64
C THR A 429 -11.79 -28.53 -14.95
N SER A 430 -11.15 -28.83 -13.82
CA SER A 430 -11.41 -29.96 -12.93
C SER A 430 -10.93 -29.60 -11.53
N THR A 431 -11.32 -30.35 -10.50
CA THR A 431 -10.77 -30.18 -9.14
C THR A 431 -9.23 -30.16 -9.18
N PRO A 432 -8.57 -29.11 -8.63
CA PRO A 432 -7.11 -29.06 -8.60
C PRO A 432 -6.52 -30.10 -7.65
N SER A 433 -5.31 -30.51 -7.94
CA SER A 433 -4.47 -31.23 -6.98
C SER A 433 -4.03 -30.31 -5.84
N ASN A 434 -3.61 -30.92 -4.72
CA ASN A 434 -3.06 -30.18 -3.58
C ASN A 434 -1.87 -29.30 -4.00
N GLN A 435 -1.02 -29.79 -4.90
CA GLN A 435 0.13 -29.02 -5.38
C GLN A 435 -0.31 -27.80 -6.18
N GLU A 436 -1.28 -27.95 -7.08
CA GLU A 436 -1.78 -26.83 -7.89
C GLU A 436 -2.49 -25.76 -7.05
N LEU A 437 -3.25 -26.17 -6.02
CA LEU A 437 -3.89 -25.23 -5.11
C LEU A 437 -2.87 -24.58 -4.16
N SER A 438 -1.91 -25.35 -3.64
CA SER A 438 -0.82 -24.81 -2.79
C SER A 438 0.04 -23.81 -3.56
N SER A 439 0.38 -24.09 -4.83
CA SER A 439 1.08 -23.12 -5.69
C SER A 439 0.25 -21.87 -5.97
N PHE A 440 -1.07 -21.99 -6.12
CA PHE A 440 -1.95 -20.82 -6.23
C PHE A 440 -2.01 -20.03 -4.92
N SER A 441 -2.09 -20.69 -3.77
CA SER A 441 -2.01 -20.07 -2.45
C SER A 441 -0.70 -19.30 -2.28
N ALA A 442 0.44 -19.89 -2.65
CA ALA A 442 1.74 -19.24 -2.61
C ALA A 442 1.81 -18.00 -3.51
N LEU A 443 1.20 -18.05 -4.71
CA LEU A 443 1.06 -16.89 -5.59
C LEU A 443 0.25 -15.75 -4.93
N VAL A 444 -0.87 -16.09 -4.27
CA VAL A 444 -1.72 -15.10 -3.56
C VAL A 444 -0.96 -14.44 -2.42
N ARG A 445 -0.20 -15.23 -1.67
CA ARG A 445 0.58 -14.80 -0.51
C ARG A 445 1.84 -14.01 -0.88
N ASN A 446 2.42 -14.28 -2.04
CA ASN A 446 3.65 -13.64 -2.50
C ASN A 446 3.68 -13.50 -4.03
N PRO A 447 2.90 -12.55 -4.60
CA PRO A 447 2.86 -12.33 -6.04
C PRO A 447 4.24 -11.95 -6.61
N PRO A 448 4.70 -12.57 -7.72
CA PRO A 448 5.98 -12.24 -8.33
C PRO A 448 6.11 -10.76 -8.74
N ARG A 449 7.30 -10.20 -8.52
CA ARG A 449 7.64 -8.81 -8.83
C ARG A 449 8.93 -8.73 -9.63
N LEU A 450 8.88 -8.02 -10.75
CA LEU A 450 10.06 -7.57 -11.50
C LEU A 450 10.33 -6.12 -11.13
N ILE A 451 11.59 -5.79 -10.84
CA ILE A 451 12.01 -4.43 -10.51
C ILE A 451 13.34 -4.13 -11.21
N PRO A 452 13.58 -2.91 -11.71
CA PRO A 452 14.83 -2.59 -12.38
C PRO A 452 16.02 -2.72 -11.42
N ALA A 453 17.21 -3.03 -11.95
CA ALA A 453 18.43 -3.11 -11.15
C ALA A 453 18.77 -1.73 -10.53
N ALA A 454 19.26 -1.70 -9.29
CA ALA A 454 19.56 -0.46 -8.57
C ALA A 454 20.55 0.42 -9.34
N GLU A 455 21.63 -0.16 -9.85
CA GLU A 455 22.68 0.56 -10.58
C GLU A 455 22.12 1.20 -11.86
N TYR A 456 21.21 0.49 -12.55
CA TYR A 456 20.52 1.04 -13.70
C TYR A 456 19.61 2.20 -13.30
N MET A 457 18.73 2.02 -12.31
CA MET A 457 17.83 3.09 -11.84
C MET A 457 18.62 4.34 -11.43
N TYR A 458 19.67 4.16 -10.63
CA TYR A 458 20.53 5.26 -10.19
C TYR A 458 21.16 6.00 -11.37
N SER A 459 21.63 5.27 -12.40
CA SER A 459 22.20 5.89 -13.61
C SER A 459 21.23 6.73 -14.44
N THR A 460 19.91 6.57 -14.25
CA THR A 460 18.90 7.37 -14.95
C THR A 460 18.64 8.73 -14.30
N GLY A 461 19.06 8.93 -13.05
CA GLY A 461 18.83 10.15 -12.28
C GLY A 461 17.43 10.29 -11.65
N VAL A 462 16.60 9.23 -11.66
CA VAL A 462 15.29 9.24 -10.99
C VAL A 462 15.42 9.35 -9.46
N PHE A 463 14.45 10.03 -8.84
CA PHE A 463 14.49 10.38 -7.40
C PHE A 463 15.73 11.20 -7.01
N HIS A 464 16.13 12.08 -7.93
CA HIS A 464 17.34 12.92 -7.95
C HIS A 464 18.02 13.15 -6.59
N GLY A 465 19.24 12.61 -6.44
CA GLY A 465 20.12 12.94 -5.31
C GLY A 465 19.67 12.47 -3.93
N CYS A 466 18.60 11.67 -3.80
CA CYS A 466 18.10 11.24 -2.48
C CYS A 466 18.57 9.84 -2.06
N TRP A 467 19.16 9.08 -2.98
CA TRP A 467 19.59 7.70 -2.74
C TRP A 467 20.73 7.32 -3.68
N SER A 468 21.44 6.24 -3.35
CA SER A 468 22.41 5.57 -4.23
C SER A 468 22.44 4.08 -3.88
N PRO A 469 22.91 3.18 -4.78
CA PRO A 469 23.08 1.77 -4.45
C PRO A 469 24.14 1.53 -3.36
N ALA A 470 23.96 0.48 -2.57
CA ALA A 470 24.93 -0.01 -1.60
C ALA A 470 26.26 -0.41 -2.28
N HIS A 471 27.39 -0.13 -1.63
CA HIS A 471 28.67 -0.70 -2.05
C HIS A 471 28.74 -2.18 -1.70
N GLN A 472 29.30 -3.00 -2.60
CA GLN A 472 29.56 -4.42 -2.30
C GLN A 472 30.60 -4.61 -1.19
N GLN A 473 31.55 -3.69 -1.07
CA GLN A 473 32.61 -3.68 -0.07
C GLN A 473 32.77 -2.26 0.49
N PRO A 474 31.93 -1.88 1.47
CA PRO A 474 31.99 -0.56 2.07
C PRO A 474 33.27 -0.37 2.90
N ALA A 475 33.72 0.88 3.05
CA ALA A 475 34.75 1.25 4.03
C ALA A 475 34.24 1.04 5.46
N SER A 476 35.12 1.04 6.47
CA SER A 476 34.72 0.66 7.85
C SER A 476 33.62 1.53 8.46
N GLN A 477 33.66 2.85 8.24
CA GLN A 477 32.60 3.74 8.74
C GLN A 477 31.28 3.55 7.97
N GLU A 478 31.35 3.41 6.64
CA GLU A 478 30.18 3.08 5.81
C GLU A 478 29.56 1.75 6.27
N ALA A 479 30.36 0.71 6.49
CA ALA A 479 29.92 -0.59 6.98
C ALA A 479 29.20 -0.52 8.33
N THR A 480 29.61 0.41 9.21
CA THR A 480 28.94 0.64 10.50
C THR A 480 27.57 1.27 10.31
N ILE A 481 27.47 2.26 9.41
CA ILE A 481 26.18 2.88 9.06
C ILE A 481 25.24 1.86 8.44
N GLU A 482 25.73 1.03 7.50
CA GLU A 482 24.95 -0.06 6.89
C GLU A 482 24.45 -1.06 7.93
N HIS A 483 25.30 -1.42 8.90
CA HIS A 483 24.92 -2.32 9.99
C HIS A 483 23.81 -1.71 10.87
N ASN A 484 23.93 -0.43 11.21
CA ASN A 484 22.92 0.28 12.01
C ASN A 484 21.57 0.34 11.28
N LEU A 485 21.59 0.60 9.96
CA LEU A 485 20.39 0.60 9.13
C LEU A 485 19.71 -0.77 9.08
N ASP A 486 20.50 -1.84 8.90
CA ASP A 486 20.00 -3.22 8.93
C ASP A 486 19.42 -3.59 10.30
N LEU A 487 20.07 -3.19 11.39
CA LEU A 487 19.59 -3.41 12.76
C LEU A 487 18.25 -2.72 12.97
N LEU A 488 18.13 -1.43 12.63
CA LEU A 488 16.89 -0.68 12.74
C LEU A 488 15.77 -1.36 11.95
N PHE A 489 15.98 -1.63 10.65
CA PHE A 489 14.98 -2.30 9.82
C PHE A 489 14.57 -3.67 10.38
N SER A 490 15.56 -4.51 10.70
CA SER A 490 15.33 -5.87 11.19
C SER A 490 14.59 -5.88 12.54
N HIS A 491 14.83 -4.88 13.38
CA HIS A 491 14.08 -4.70 14.62
C HIS A 491 12.59 -4.47 14.32
N TYR A 492 12.23 -3.45 13.53
CA TYR A 492 10.81 -3.18 13.19
C TYR A 492 10.13 -4.38 12.53
N GLN A 493 10.82 -5.07 11.62
CA GLN A 493 10.28 -6.28 11.00
C GLN A 493 9.89 -7.34 12.05
N LYS A 494 10.73 -7.55 13.06
CA LYS A 494 10.44 -8.50 14.15
C LYS A 494 9.38 -7.96 15.11
N GLN A 495 9.35 -6.65 15.37
CA GLN A 495 8.34 -6.02 16.24
C GLN A 495 6.93 -6.18 15.68
N ILE A 496 6.73 -6.08 14.35
CA ILE A 496 5.44 -6.35 13.69
C ILE A 496 4.88 -7.71 14.10
N GLU A 497 5.71 -8.76 14.00
CA GLU A 497 5.33 -10.11 14.41
C GLU A 497 5.14 -10.15 15.92
N GLN A 498 6.14 -9.76 16.72
CA GLN A 498 6.14 -9.88 18.18
C GLN A 498 4.93 -9.19 18.86
N HIS A 499 4.56 -8.00 18.38
CA HIS A 499 3.48 -7.20 18.93
C HIS A 499 2.16 -7.33 18.17
N ARG A 500 2.11 -8.20 17.15
CA ARG A 500 0.90 -8.49 16.37
C ARG A 500 0.28 -7.23 15.77
N TRP A 501 1.09 -6.41 15.08
CA TRP A 501 0.62 -5.26 14.31
C TRP A 501 -0.10 -5.71 13.03
N TYR A 502 -1.23 -6.36 13.27
CA TYR A 502 -2.10 -7.05 12.34
C TYR A 502 -3.53 -6.66 12.70
N GLY A 503 -4.40 -6.57 11.71
CA GLY A 503 -5.78 -6.14 11.90
C GLY A 503 -6.34 -5.52 10.64
N PHE A 504 -7.66 -5.36 10.62
CA PHE A 504 -8.38 -4.79 9.48
C PHE A 504 -7.90 -3.37 9.13
N TRP A 505 -7.80 -2.50 10.15
CA TRP A 505 -7.23 -1.15 10.01
C TRP A 505 -5.70 -1.18 10.15
N ASP A 506 -5.21 -1.89 11.16
CA ASP A 506 -3.84 -1.75 11.67
C ASP A 506 -2.75 -2.26 10.73
N HIS A 507 -2.99 -3.38 10.01
CA HIS A 507 -1.92 -4.05 9.27
C HIS A 507 -1.23 -3.10 8.26
N GLY A 508 0.08 -2.93 8.43
CA GLY A 508 0.94 -2.12 7.56
C GLY A 508 1.65 -0.99 8.31
N ASP A 509 1.07 -0.48 9.40
CA ASP A 509 1.70 0.55 10.22
C ASP A 509 2.59 -0.03 11.35
N VAL A 510 3.33 0.84 12.02
CA VAL A 510 4.18 0.57 13.19
C VAL A 510 3.82 1.51 14.34
N GLN A 511 4.27 1.22 15.56
CA GLN A 511 4.09 2.16 16.68
C GLN A 511 5.24 3.16 16.79
N HIS A 512 5.02 4.27 17.50
CA HIS A 512 5.86 5.47 17.50
C HIS A 512 6.91 5.48 18.62
N THR A 513 6.58 5.07 19.85
CA THR A 513 7.53 5.09 20.98
C THR A 513 7.35 3.95 21.97
N TYR A 514 8.47 3.52 22.55
CA TYR A 514 8.53 2.40 23.49
C TYR A 514 8.40 2.80 24.98
N ASP A 515 7.82 1.92 25.79
CA ASP A 515 7.77 2.00 27.26
C ASP A 515 8.69 0.92 27.87
N PRO A 516 9.88 1.30 28.37
CA PRO A 516 10.85 0.35 28.95
C PRO A 516 10.39 -0.25 30.29
N TYR A 517 9.36 0.30 30.92
CA TYR A 517 8.87 -0.20 32.21
C TYR A 517 7.79 -1.25 32.02
N ARG A 518 6.98 -1.10 30.97
CA ARG A 518 5.98 -2.10 30.58
C ARG A 518 6.49 -3.13 29.58
N HIS A 519 7.67 -2.91 29.00
CA HIS A 519 8.25 -3.73 27.93
C HIS A 519 7.27 -3.89 26.75
N ALA A 520 6.71 -2.76 26.34
CA ALA A 520 5.78 -2.66 25.23
C ALA A 520 5.89 -1.30 24.56
N TRP A 521 5.49 -1.23 23.30
CA TRP A 521 5.19 0.03 22.66
C TRP A 521 4.01 0.72 23.36
N ARG A 522 3.96 2.06 23.32
CA ARG A 522 2.99 2.87 24.06
C ARG A 522 1.62 2.93 23.38
N TYR A 523 1.06 1.76 23.09
CA TYR A 523 -0.18 1.57 22.33
C TYR A 523 -1.42 2.27 22.92
N ASP A 524 -1.37 2.66 24.19
CA ASP A 524 -2.47 3.26 24.95
C ASP A 524 -2.18 4.68 25.47
N VAL A 525 -1.12 5.34 24.96
CA VAL A 525 -0.73 6.69 25.42
C VAL A 525 -0.69 7.66 24.26
N GLY A 526 -1.86 8.22 23.95
CA GLY A 526 -2.02 9.35 23.03
C GLY A 526 -1.18 9.24 21.76
N GLY A 527 -0.34 10.24 21.49
CA GLY A 527 0.52 10.31 20.31
C GLY A 527 1.72 9.37 20.33
N PHE A 528 1.84 8.41 21.25
CA PHE A 528 2.97 7.45 21.23
C PHE A 528 2.61 6.07 20.65
N ALA A 529 1.35 5.88 20.26
CA ALA A 529 0.83 4.63 19.71
C ALA A 529 1.14 4.49 18.21
N TRP A 530 0.16 4.45 17.30
CA TRP A 530 0.39 4.28 15.85
C TRP A 530 1.15 5.48 15.26
N ASP A 531 2.12 5.22 14.38
CA ASP A 531 3.11 6.18 13.89
C ASP A 531 2.60 7.06 12.74
N ASN A 532 1.66 6.58 11.92
CA ASN A 532 1.01 7.35 10.86
C ASN A 532 1.98 8.24 10.03
N SER A 533 3.12 7.67 9.60
CA SER A 533 4.15 8.38 8.79
C SER A 533 4.86 9.55 9.47
N GLU A 534 4.81 9.69 10.80
CA GLU A 534 5.50 10.77 11.50
C GLU A 534 7.00 10.76 11.19
N LEU A 535 7.56 11.94 10.88
CA LEU A 535 8.95 12.12 10.46
C LEU A 535 9.40 11.25 9.25
N SER A 536 8.47 10.82 8.40
CA SER A 536 8.72 10.16 7.11
C SER A 536 9.23 8.71 7.19
N THR A 537 8.65 7.89 8.08
CA THR A 537 8.90 6.44 8.15
C THR A 537 8.80 5.76 6.78
N ASP A 538 7.79 6.10 5.97
CA ASP A 538 7.62 5.60 4.60
C ASP A 538 8.82 5.91 3.69
N LEU A 539 9.33 7.15 3.76
CA LEU A 539 10.45 7.58 2.93
C LEU A 539 11.73 6.83 3.31
N TRP A 540 11.98 6.63 4.61
CA TRP A 540 13.11 5.81 5.07
C TRP A 540 13.06 4.42 4.43
N LEU A 541 11.93 3.71 4.57
CA LEU A 541 11.80 2.34 4.07
C LEU A 541 11.96 2.26 2.55
N TRP A 542 11.40 3.22 1.80
CA TRP A 542 11.57 3.26 0.35
C TRP A 542 13.00 3.58 -0.09
N LEU A 543 13.67 4.55 0.55
CA LEU A 543 15.07 4.85 0.25
C LEU A 543 15.98 3.66 0.60
N TYR A 544 15.73 3.01 1.73
CA TYR A 544 16.46 1.80 2.14
C TYR A 544 16.23 0.63 1.18
N PHE A 545 15.02 0.48 0.62
CA PHE A 545 14.77 -0.48 -0.45
C PHE A 545 15.55 -0.16 -1.72
N LEU A 546 15.53 1.10 -2.18
CA LEU A 546 16.27 1.49 -3.39
C LEU A 546 17.77 1.22 -3.22
N HIS A 547 18.30 1.50 -2.03
CA HIS A 547 19.70 1.29 -1.66
C HIS A 547 20.10 -0.20 -1.60
N THR A 548 19.30 -1.03 -0.93
CA THR A 548 19.66 -2.44 -0.62
C THR A 548 19.09 -3.48 -1.58
N ARG A 549 18.00 -3.14 -2.28
CA ARG A 549 17.22 -4.04 -3.16
C ARG A 549 16.60 -5.26 -2.47
N ARG A 550 16.54 -5.29 -1.14
CA ARG A 550 16.03 -6.45 -0.42
C ARG A 550 14.51 -6.62 -0.54
N ALA A 551 14.09 -7.86 -0.73
CA ALA A 551 12.67 -8.21 -0.91
C ALA A 551 11.83 -8.01 0.36
N ASP A 552 12.42 -8.21 1.53
CA ASP A 552 11.75 -8.02 2.81
C ASP A 552 11.49 -6.53 3.10
N VAL A 553 12.45 -5.65 2.78
CA VAL A 553 12.27 -4.20 2.85
C VAL A 553 11.15 -3.74 1.92
N PHE A 554 11.13 -4.24 0.66
CA PHE A 554 10.03 -3.93 -0.27
C PHE A 554 8.66 -4.31 0.29
N LYS A 555 8.52 -5.49 0.91
CA LYS A 555 7.24 -5.94 1.45
C LYS A 555 6.75 -5.07 2.59
N MET A 556 7.65 -4.67 3.50
CA MET A 556 7.31 -3.76 4.59
C MET A 556 6.96 -2.36 4.04
N ALA A 557 7.72 -1.85 3.08
CA ALA A 557 7.45 -0.57 2.41
C ALA A 557 6.12 -0.59 1.61
N GLU A 558 5.78 -1.71 0.98
CA GLU A 558 4.49 -1.91 0.30
C GLU A 558 3.34 -1.93 1.32
N ALA A 559 3.50 -2.64 2.44
CA ALA A 559 2.48 -2.72 3.49
C ALA A 559 2.19 -1.36 4.13
N ILE A 560 3.24 -0.60 4.50
CA ILE A 560 3.07 0.74 5.07
C ILE A 560 2.42 1.69 4.06
N THR A 561 2.85 1.67 2.79
CA THR A 561 2.26 2.52 1.74
C THR A 561 0.76 2.23 1.56
N ARG A 562 0.36 0.95 1.64
CA ARG A 562 -1.06 0.53 1.53
C ARG A 562 -1.88 0.88 2.76
N HIS A 563 -1.23 1.08 3.91
CA HIS A 563 -1.86 1.53 5.13
C HIS A 563 -1.99 3.06 5.14
N THR A 564 -0.86 3.78 5.15
CA THR A 564 -0.77 5.23 5.39
C THR A 564 -1.47 6.06 4.32
N SER A 565 -1.48 5.54 3.09
CA SER A 565 -2.17 6.20 1.97
C SER A 565 -3.69 6.03 1.99
N GLU A 566 -4.23 5.18 2.86
CA GLU A 566 -5.65 4.78 2.86
C GLU A 566 -6.28 5.01 4.25
N VAL A 567 -5.75 4.40 5.30
CA VAL A 567 -6.31 4.45 6.66
C VAL A 567 -6.00 5.78 7.34
N ASP A 568 -4.77 6.27 7.19
CA ASP A 568 -4.33 7.51 7.85
C ASP A 568 -4.68 8.78 7.05
N THR A 569 -5.31 8.63 5.88
CA THR A 569 -5.65 9.72 4.96
C THR A 569 -7.16 9.77 4.72
N TYR A 570 -7.74 10.97 4.66
CA TYR A 570 -9.16 11.16 4.31
C TYR A 570 -9.34 11.39 2.81
N HIS A 571 -10.20 10.57 2.20
CA HIS A 571 -10.57 10.59 0.77
C HIS A 571 -11.87 11.35 0.51
N THR A 572 -12.72 11.48 1.53
CA THR A 572 -14.00 12.20 1.45
C THR A 572 -14.28 12.96 2.76
N GLY A 573 -15.43 13.60 2.84
CA GLY A 573 -15.85 14.34 4.02
C GLY A 573 -15.08 15.64 4.23
N ARG A 574 -15.26 16.24 5.42
CA ARG A 574 -14.72 17.56 5.75
C ARG A 574 -13.18 17.63 5.85
N PHE A 575 -12.52 16.49 6.01
CA PHE A 575 -11.07 16.40 6.14
C PHE A 575 -10.38 15.88 4.88
N LYS A 576 -11.12 15.71 3.77
CA LYS A 576 -10.57 15.24 2.50
C LYS A 576 -9.27 15.97 2.15
N GLY A 577 -8.23 15.19 1.83
CA GLY A 577 -6.90 15.69 1.49
C GLY A 577 -5.92 15.69 2.66
N PHE A 578 -6.39 15.74 3.91
CA PHE A 578 -5.52 15.61 5.09
C PHE A 578 -5.28 14.16 5.47
N GLY A 579 -4.17 13.92 6.16
CA GLY A 579 -4.02 12.75 7.00
C GLY A 579 -4.02 13.10 8.49
N THR A 580 -4.10 12.10 9.35
CA THR A 580 -4.16 12.26 10.81
C THR A 580 -2.81 11.99 11.44
N ARG A 581 -2.35 12.90 12.31
CA ARG A 581 -1.16 12.69 13.14
C ARG A 581 -1.25 11.40 13.97
N HIS A 582 -0.10 10.79 14.23
CA HIS A 582 0.10 9.62 15.08
C HIS A 582 -0.71 9.64 16.40
N GLY A 583 -1.28 8.50 16.79
CA GLY A 583 -2.27 8.42 17.88
C GLY A 583 -2.70 7.00 18.26
N VAL A 584 -3.51 6.86 19.31
CA VAL A 584 -4.03 5.55 19.79
C VAL A 584 -4.89 4.86 18.72
N GLN A 585 -5.70 5.65 18.02
CA GLN A 585 -6.38 5.22 16.79
C GLN A 585 -5.79 6.01 15.63
N HIS A 586 -5.71 5.39 14.45
CA HIS A 586 -5.24 6.00 13.20
C HIS A 586 -5.91 7.34 12.83
N PHE A 587 -7.08 7.62 13.41
CA PHE A 587 -7.90 8.79 13.15
C PHE A 587 -8.23 9.61 14.42
N SER A 588 -7.61 9.33 15.57
CA SER A 588 -7.94 9.93 16.88
C SER A 588 -7.47 11.37 17.06
N ASP A 589 -6.25 11.71 16.63
CA ASP A 589 -5.63 13.00 16.86
C ASP A 589 -6.30 14.12 16.03
N SER A 590 -6.39 15.34 16.56
CA SER A 590 -7.05 16.47 15.90
C SER A 590 -6.14 17.27 14.96
N SER A 591 -4.84 16.96 14.93
CA SER A 591 -3.91 17.49 13.94
C SER A 591 -4.10 16.77 12.60
N LYS A 592 -5.07 17.26 11.81
CA LYS A 592 -5.25 16.86 10.41
C LYS A 592 -4.34 17.71 9.53
N GLN A 593 -3.36 17.12 8.86
CA GLN A 593 -2.28 17.85 8.18
C GLN A 593 -1.82 17.18 6.88
N LEU A 594 -1.33 17.99 5.93
CA LEU A 594 -0.84 17.51 4.63
C LEU A 594 0.46 16.70 4.74
N ARG A 595 1.21 16.90 5.83
CA ARG A 595 2.47 16.18 6.07
C ARG A 595 2.29 14.65 6.17
N ILE A 596 1.09 14.19 6.54
CA ILE A 596 0.75 12.77 6.67
C ILE A 596 0.24 12.19 5.34
N SER A 597 -0.65 12.91 4.64
CA SER A 597 -1.17 12.49 3.32
C SER A 597 -0.16 12.65 2.16
N ASN A 598 1.07 13.03 2.48
CA ASN A 598 2.12 13.44 1.57
C ASN A 598 2.34 12.44 0.41
N VAL A 599 2.25 12.95 -0.82
CA VAL A 599 2.43 12.18 -2.05
C VAL A 599 3.84 11.57 -2.17
N LEU A 600 4.85 12.18 -1.53
CA LEU A 600 6.22 11.67 -1.54
C LEU A 600 6.30 10.21 -1.07
N TYR A 601 5.49 9.82 -0.09
CA TYR A 601 5.52 8.50 0.56
C TYR A 601 5.02 7.36 -0.33
N LYS A 602 4.26 7.68 -1.39
CA LYS A 602 3.66 6.67 -2.29
C LYS A 602 4.15 6.71 -3.74
N ARG A 603 4.91 7.75 -4.12
CA ARG A 603 5.49 7.91 -5.48
C ARG A 603 6.44 6.78 -5.87
N ILE A 604 7.33 6.36 -4.95
CA ILE A 604 8.33 5.33 -5.26
C ILE A 604 7.61 4.01 -5.58
N TYR A 605 6.65 3.60 -4.76
CA TYR A 605 5.81 2.43 -5.04
C TYR A 605 5.06 2.55 -6.37
N TYR A 606 4.42 3.70 -6.63
CA TYR A 606 3.69 3.94 -7.88
C TYR A 606 4.59 3.77 -9.10
N TYR A 607 5.76 4.42 -9.13
CA TYR A 607 6.64 4.35 -10.29
C TYR A 607 7.27 2.97 -10.48
N LEU A 608 7.54 2.23 -9.42
CA LEU A 608 8.07 0.86 -9.52
C LEU A 608 7.04 -0.16 -10.02
N THR A 609 5.74 0.09 -9.79
CA THR A 609 4.68 -0.92 -10.02
C THR A 609 3.67 -0.54 -11.10
N GLY A 610 3.48 0.76 -11.36
CA GLY A 610 2.41 1.28 -12.20
C GLY A 610 1.01 1.07 -11.63
N ASP A 611 0.86 0.90 -10.32
CA ASP A 611 -0.41 0.57 -9.66
C ASP A 611 -1.48 1.66 -9.84
N GLU A 612 -2.61 1.30 -10.45
CA GLU A 612 -3.68 2.25 -10.75
C GLU A 612 -4.34 2.85 -9.50
N ARG A 613 -4.51 2.09 -8.41
CA ARG A 613 -5.11 2.63 -7.18
C ARG A 613 -4.21 3.68 -6.54
N ILE A 614 -2.91 3.44 -6.46
CA ILE A 614 -1.98 4.45 -5.93
C ILE A 614 -1.95 5.66 -6.88
N GLY A 615 -2.09 5.44 -8.19
CA GLY A 615 -2.32 6.49 -9.17
C GLY A 615 -3.55 7.36 -8.85
N ASP A 616 -4.68 6.77 -8.44
CA ASP A 616 -5.85 7.54 -7.97
C ASP A 616 -5.48 8.37 -6.75
N LEU A 617 -4.89 7.75 -5.72
CA LEU A 617 -4.58 8.40 -4.44
C LEU A 617 -3.62 9.59 -4.62
N ILE A 618 -2.65 9.46 -5.52
CA ILE A 618 -1.78 10.58 -5.90
C ILE A 618 -2.58 11.68 -6.59
N SER A 619 -3.49 11.32 -7.49
CA SER A 619 -4.31 12.30 -8.22
C SER A 619 -5.31 13.01 -7.30
N GLU A 620 -5.82 12.29 -6.30
CA GLU A 620 -6.73 12.82 -5.27
C GLU A 620 -6.09 13.95 -4.45
N GLN A 621 -4.77 13.91 -4.30
CA GLN A 621 -3.97 14.91 -3.59
C GLN A 621 -3.49 16.06 -4.49
N GLN A 622 -3.78 16.05 -5.80
CA GLN A 622 -3.36 17.11 -6.72
C GLN A 622 -3.87 18.50 -6.30
N ASP A 623 -5.07 18.53 -5.71
CA ASP A 623 -5.76 19.74 -5.26
C ASP A 623 -5.75 19.92 -3.73
N CYS A 624 -4.81 19.27 -3.03
CA CYS A 624 -4.76 19.27 -1.56
C CYS A 624 -4.56 20.66 -0.93
N GLN A 625 -4.09 21.66 -1.69
CA GLN A 625 -4.01 23.05 -1.23
C GLN A 625 -5.35 23.64 -0.79
N PHE A 626 -6.46 23.18 -1.36
CA PHE A 626 -7.79 23.65 -0.96
C PHE A 626 -8.21 23.14 0.41
N ALA A 627 -7.63 22.04 0.89
CA ALA A 627 -7.89 21.54 2.24
C ALA A 627 -7.46 22.58 3.30
N LEU A 628 -6.43 23.38 3.02
CA LEU A 628 -5.93 24.43 3.93
C LEU A 628 -6.95 25.56 4.19
N LEU A 629 -7.99 25.70 3.35
CA LEU A 629 -9.10 26.63 3.61
C LEU A 629 -10.10 26.11 4.64
N THR A 630 -10.10 24.79 4.88
CA THR A 630 -11.10 24.12 5.72
C THR A 630 -10.66 24.03 7.18
N LEU A 631 -9.35 23.96 7.43
CA LEU A 631 -8.79 23.81 8.76
C LEU A 631 -7.43 24.51 8.84
N ASP A 632 -7.32 25.47 9.76
CA ASP A 632 -6.01 26.02 10.15
C ASP A 632 -5.32 25.09 11.14
N SER A 633 -4.16 24.56 10.76
CA SER A 633 -3.31 23.72 11.60
C SER A 633 -2.67 24.50 12.77
N HIS A 634 -2.69 25.83 12.74
CA HIS A 634 -2.10 26.69 13.76
C HIS A 634 -3.09 27.16 14.84
N ARG A 635 -4.38 26.87 14.69
CA ARG A 635 -5.51 27.42 15.47
C ARG A 635 -5.36 27.37 17.00
N LYS A 636 -4.55 26.45 17.52
CA LYS A 636 -4.31 26.29 18.96
C LYS A 636 -3.03 26.98 19.45
N VAL A 637 -2.04 27.17 18.58
CA VAL A 637 -0.65 27.50 18.97
C VAL A 637 -0.14 28.82 18.43
N GLN A 638 -0.80 29.42 17.42
CA GLN A 638 -0.34 30.67 16.82
C GLN A 638 -1.47 31.69 16.72
N ALA A 639 -1.30 32.82 17.39
CA ALA A 639 -2.13 33.99 17.13
C ALA A 639 -1.77 34.57 15.75
N HIS A 640 -2.80 34.91 14.97
CA HIS A 640 -2.65 35.58 13.68
C HIS A 640 -3.77 36.59 13.48
N ALA A 641 -3.58 37.53 12.55
CA ALA A 641 -4.65 38.45 12.15
C ALA A 641 -5.70 37.72 11.30
N ASP A 642 -6.81 38.39 10.99
CA ASP A 642 -7.82 37.85 10.08
C ASP A 642 -7.17 37.43 8.75
N ILE A 643 -7.44 36.19 8.35
CA ILE A 643 -6.93 35.62 7.09
C ILE A 643 -7.75 36.25 5.96
N PRO A 644 -7.12 36.93 4.98
CA PRO A 644 -7.85 37.54 3.87
C PRO A 644 -8.64 36.51 3.05
N ASP A 645 -9.78 36.92 2.50
CA ASP A 645 -10.62 36.05 1.67
C ASP A 645 -9.81 35.35 0.57
N GLY A 646 -9.94 34.01 0.51
CA GLY A 646 -9.25 33.17 -0.46
C GLY A 646 -7.78 32.84 -0.12
N PHE A 647 -7.27 33.28 1.03
CA PHE A 647 -5.98 32.85 1.56
C PHE A 647 -6.16 31.80 2.65
N ALA A 648 -5.15 30.96 2.82
CA ALA A 648 -4.99 30.03 3.93
C ALA A 648 -3.68 30.32 4.66
N MET A 649 -3.66 30.11 5.97
CA MET A 649 -2.43 30.02 6.74
C MET A 649 -1.71 28.73 6.33
N THR A 650 -0.40 28.80 6.06
CA THR A 650 0.35 27.64 5.55
C THR A 650 1.74 27.62 6.14
N ASN A 651 2.19 26.44 6.56
CA ASN A 651 3.54 26.23 7.09
C ASN A 651 4.50 25.82 5.97
N ILE A 652 5.64 26.52 5.84
CA ILE A 652 6.65 26.23 4.81
C ILE A 652 7.23 24.83 4.97
N GLY A 653 7.52 24.39 6.19
CA GLY A 653 8.14 23.09 6.43
C GLY A 653 7.17 21.91 6.30
N LEU A 654 5.96 22.05 6.87
CA LEU A 654 4.99 20.96 6.98
C LEU A 654 4.06 20.85 5.76
N ASP A 655 3.59 21.97 5.23
CA ASP A 655 2.60 21.97 4.16
C ASP A 655 3.27 22.11 2.79
N CYS A 656 4.21 23.04 2.61
CA CYS A 656 4.80 23.28 1.29
C CYS A 656 5.61 22.09 0.75
N GLY A 657 6.16 21.23 1.61
CA GLY A 657 6.78 19.97 1.20
C GLY A 657 5.76 19.00 0.57
N ALA A 658 4.60 18.83 1.22
CA ALA A 658 3.52 17.99 0.70
C ALA A 658 2.88 18.57 -0.56
N LEU A 659 2.66 19.89 -0.60
CA LEU A 659 2.19 20.60 -1.80
C LEU A 659 3.17 20.42 -2.97
N ALA A 660 4.48 20.60 -2.72
CA ALA A 660 5.50 20.40 -3.74
C ALA A 660 5.51 18.96 -4.26
N ALA A 661 5.34 17.97 -3.38
CA ALA A 661 5.28 16.57 -3.78
C ALA A 661 4.06 16.27 -4.65
N ALA A 662 2.88 16.77 -4.28
CA ALA A 662 1.66 16.59 -5.07
C ALA A 662 1.79 17.25 -6.46
N TRP A 663 2.15 18.53 -6.50
CA TRP A 663 2.23 19.29 -7.74
C TRP A 663 3.37 18.82 -8.65
N LEU A 664 4.53 18.44 -8.10
CA LEU A 664 5.63 17.90 -8.92
C LEU A 664 5.21 16.57 -9.53
N THR A 665 4.52 15.73 -8.77
CA THR A 665 4.05 14.44 -9.29
C THR A 665 2.98 14.61 -10.37
N ALA A 666 2.06 15.57 -10.21
CA ALA A 666 1.11 15.93 -11.25
C ALA A 666 1.84 16.43 -12.52
N TRP A 667 2.85 17.30 -12.35
CA TRP A 667 3.71 17.72 -13.45
C TRP A 667 4.38 16.51 -14.11
N GLU A 668 5.10 15.68 -13.37
CA GLU A 668 5.75 14.45 -13.86
C GLU A 668 4.79 13.57 -14.66
N ARG A 669 3.62 13.26 -14.10
CA ARG A 669 2.62 12.36 -14.71
C ARG A 669 1.84 12.99 -15.85
N ARG A 670 1.92 14.33 -16.02
CA ARG A 670 1.15 15.11 -17.00
C ARG A 670 -0.36 14.84 -16.90
N THR A 671 -0.86 14.69 -15.68
CA THR A 671 -2.30 14.54 -15.37
C THR A 671 -3.09 15.78 -15.75
N GLU A 672 -4.42 15.67 -15.90
CA GLU A 672 -5.25 16.85 -16.15
C GLU A 672 -4.97 17.96 -15.11
N GLY A 673 -4.71 19.20 -15.57
CA GLY A 673 -4.35 20.32 -14.69
C GLY A 673 -2.86 20.41 -14.30
N TRP A 674 -1.99 19.55 -14.82
CA TRP A 674 -0.56 19.54 -14.48
C TRP A 674 0.17 20.87 -14.76
N GLU A 675 -0.23 21.63 -15.77
CA GLU A 675 0.38 22.94 -16.09
C GLU A 675 0.12 23.96 -14.98
N HIS A 676 -1.07 23.89 -14.39
CA HIS A 676 -1.41 24.71 -13.22
C HIS A 676 -0.54 24.32 -12.03
N CYS A 677 -0.36 23.02 -11.77
CA CYS A 677 0.55 22.52 -10.72
C CYS A 677 2.00 23.00 -10.94
N ARG A 678 2.51 22.93 -12.18
CA ARG A 678 3.82 23.49 -12.54
C ARG A 678 3.90 24.98 -12.20
N ASP A 679 2.92 25.77 -12.63
CA ASP A 679 2.93 27.21 -12.41
C ASP A 679 2.83 27.55 -10.90
N HIS A 680 2.08 26.76 -10.12
CA HIS A 680 2.03 26.85 -8.67
C HIS A 680 3.39 26.58 -8.02
N LEU A 681 4.13 25.57 -8.48
CA LEU A 681 5.50 25.30 -8.00
C LEU A 681 6.44 26.47 -8.26
N ILE A 682 6.40 27.05 -9.47
CA ILE A 682 7.26 28.21 -9.79
C ILE A 682 6.89 29.41 -8.90
N LYS A 683 5.59 29.65 -8.67
CA LYS A 683 5.12 30.70 -7.75
C LYS A 683 5.49 30.42 -6.29
N LEU A 684 5.48 29.15 -5.86
CA LEU A 684 5.93 28.73 -4.54
C LEU A 684 7.41 29.09 -4.33
N LEU A 685 8.26 28.74 -5.30
CA LEU A 685 9.69 29.07 -5.27
C LEU A 685 9.92 30.59 -5.27
N ASP A 686 9.27 31.33 -6.18
CA ASP A 686 9.43 32.79 -6.25
C ASP A 686 8.87 33.50 -5.00
N GLY A 687 7.71 33.07 -4.52
CA GLY A 687 7.04 33.62 -3.36
C GLY A 687 7.88 33.49 -2.10
N ILE A 688 8.38 32.28 -1.82
CA ILE A 688 9.29 32.03 -0.69
C ILE A 688 10.57 32.86 -0.83
N ALA A 689 11.16 32.93 -2.04
CA ALA A 689 12.39 33.69 -2.27
C ALA A 689 12.26 35.20 -2.05
N ARG A 690 11.03 35.75 -2.09
CA ARG A 690 10.75 37.17 -1.85
C ARG A 690 10.45 37.52 -0.40
N LEU A 691 10.23 36.53 0.46
CA LEU A 691 9.97 36.76 1.87
C LEU A 691 11.20 37.36 2.55
N LYS A 692 11.01 38.26 3.51
CA LYS A 692 12.07 38.97 4.25
C LYS A 692 13.10 38.02 4.86
N HIS A 693 12.68 36.86 5.34
CA HIS A 693 13.52 35.82 5.94
C HIS A 693 13.47 34.50 5.16
N GLY A 694 12.98 34.50 3.91
CA GLY A 694 12.86 33.30 3.08
C GLY A 694 12.15 32.15 3.81
N ILE A 695 12.81 31.00 3.90
CA ILE A 695 12.33 29.81 4.62
C ILE A 695 12.12 30.08 6.12
N GLY A 696 12.91 30.99 6.71
CA GLY A 696 12.83 31.35 8.13
C GLY A 696 11.55 32.07 8.53
N ASN A 697 10.74 32.56 7.58
CA ASN A 697 9.39 33.08 7.86
C ASN A 697 8.48 31.99 8.46
N ASN A 698 8.65 30.73 8.03
CA ASN A 698 7.94 29.51 8.46
C ASN A 698 6.41 29.48 8.29
N ALA A 699 5.70 30.57 8.57
CA ALA A 699 4.28 30.74 8.27
C ALA A 699 4.10 31.76 7.13
N ILE A 700 3.21 31.44 6.19
CA ILE A 700 2.83 32.29 5.07
C ILE A 700 1.32 32.31 4.88
N LEU A 701 0.83 33.33 4.20
CA LEU A 701 -0.51 33.32 3.60
C LEU A 701 -0.37 32.84 2.16
N LEU A 702 -0.95 31.67 1.86
CA LEU A 702 -1.03 31.11 0.52
C LEU A 702 -2.45 31.31 -0.03
N ASN A 703 -2.59 31.84 -1.24
CA ASN A 703 -3.84 31.75 -1.98
C ASN A 703 -3.89 30.42 -2.76
N PRO A 704 -4.75 29.46 -2.39
CA PRO A 704 -4.73 28.12 -2.99
C PRO A 704 -5.12 28.11 -4.48
N THR A 705 -5.86 29.13 -4.95
CA THR A 705 -6.28 29.25 -6.35
C THR A 705 -5.23 29.93 -7.23
N THR A 706 -4.58 30.99 -6.73
CA THR A 706 -3.65 31.78 -7.55
C THR A 706 -2.19 31.39 -7.35
N GLY A 707 -1.86 30.73 -6.24
CA GLY A 707 -0.49 30.43 -5.82
C GLY A 707 0.25 31.65 -5.28
N GLU A 708 -0.45 32.75 -5.04
CA GLU A 708 0.14 33.95 -4.44
C GLU A 708 0.55 33.67 -2.99
N ILE A 709 1.78 34.08 -2.65
CA ILE A 709 2.33 33.97 -1.30
C ILE A 709 2.53 35.38 -0.74
N ARG A 710 2.08 35.58 0.51
CA ARG A 710 2.29 36.81 1.27
C ARG A 710 2.86 36.51 2.65
N GLU A 711 3.56 37.48 3.21
CA GLU A 711 3.93 37.46 4.62
C GLU A 711 2.67 37.55 5.50
N CYS A 712 2.70 36.84 6.62
CA CYS A 712 1.64 36.96 7.63
C CYS A 712 1.80 38.29 8.37
N PRO A 713 0.72 39.09 8.51
CA PRO A 713 0.77 40.30 9.29
C PRO A 713 0.89 39.99 10.80
N PRO A 714 1.37 40.94 11.62
CA PRO A 714 1.29 40.85 13.08
C PRO A 714 -0.16 40.56 13.54
N PRO A 715 -0.37 39.77 14.61
CA PRO A 715 0.62 39.34 15.59
C PRO A 715 1.44 38.09 15.23
N THR A 716 1.32 37.54 14.02
CA THR A 716 2.18 36.43 13.59
C THR A 716 3.66 36.85 13.62
N PRO A 717 4.56 36.03 14.18
CA PRO A 717 5.99 36.35 14.18
C PRO A 717 6.54 36.54 12.76
N GLU A 718 7.44 37.51 12.58
CA GLU A 718 8.10 37.73 11.27
C GLU A 718 8.95 36.52 10.83
N TYR A 719 9.45 35.75 11.80
CA TYR A 719 10.20 34.51 11.61
C TYR A 719 9.93 33.54 12.75
N ALA A 720 10.04 32.25 12.47
CA ALA A 720 10.00 31.18 13.46
C ALA A 720 10.83 30.00 12.93
N ILE A 721 11.71 29.43 13.77
CA ILE A 721 12.47 28.24 13.42
C ILE A 721 11.93 27.09 14.27
N SER A 722 11.38 26.08 13.63
CA SER A 722 10.88 24.88 14.30
C SER A 722 11.80 23.70 14.02
N HIS A 723 11.89 22.81 15.00
CA HIS A 723 12.64 21.58 14.88
C HIS A 723 11.99 20.56 13.94
N LEU A 724 10.68 20.67 13.73
CA LEU A 724 9.93 19.87 12.75
C LEU A 724 10.10 20.36 11.32
N SER A 725 10.58 21.60 11.13
CA SER A 725 10.79 22.17 9.81
C SER A 725 11.76 21.28 9.04
N MET A 726 11.39 20.90 7.81
CA MET A 726 12.21 20.08 6.90
C MET A 726 12.30 18.57 7.20
N LEU A 727 11.59 18.04 8.20
CA LEU A 727 11.65 16.59 8.53
C LEU A 727 10.61 15.72 7.78
N PHE A 728 9.69 16.35 7.04
CA PHE A 728 8.59 15.67 6.32
C PHE A 728 8.80 15.64 4.80
N GLY A 729 10.05 15.46 4.35
CA GLY A 729 10.34 15.26 2.94
C GLY A 729 10.68 16.52 2.13
N PHE A 730 10.75 17.70 2.77
CA PHE A 730 11.02 18.96 2.07
C PHE A 730 12.39 18.95 1.36
N PRO A 731 13.53 18.63 2.01
CA PRO A 731 14.82 18.59 1.32
C PRO A 731 14.83 17.63 0.13
N GLU A 732 14.20 16.47 0.29
CA GLU A 732 14.20 15.40 -0.69
C GLU A 732 13.37 15.77 -1.93
N ILE A 733 12.14 16.26 -1.73
CA ILE A 733 11.31 16.69 -2.88
C ILE A 733 11.85 17.95 -3.55
N PHE A 734 12.44 18.89 -2.79
CA PHE A 734 13.01 20.10 -3.38
C PHE A 734 14.29 19.82 -4.17
N ALA A 735 15.05 18.77 -3.85
CA ALA A 735 16.17 18.34 -4.69
C ALA A 735 15.68 17.95 -6.11
N GLU A 736 14.58 17.21 -6.22
CA GLU A 736 13.95 16.88 -7.51
C GLU A 736 13.30 18.10 -8.18
N LEU A 737 12.55 18.90 -7.42
CA LEU A 737 11.85 20.07 -7.93
C LEU A 737 12.80 21.08 -8.57
N LEU A 738 13.93 21.36 -7.92
CA LEU A 738 14.88 22.34 -8.42
C LEU A 738 15.58 21.90 -9.71
N ASP A 739 15.75 20.59 -9.93
CA ASP A 739 16.20 20.05 -11.21
C ASP A 739 15.17 20.28 -12.32
N TYR A 740 13.89 19.99 -12.04
CA TYR A 740 12.78 20.22 -12.98
C TYR A 740 12.55 21.71 -13.29
N ALA A 741 12.48 22.54 -12.26
CA ALA A 741 12.18 23.96 -12.39
C ALA A 741 13.29 24.72 -13.14
N ARG A 742 14.55 24.22 -13.07
CA ARG A 742 15.69 24.87 -13.73
C ARG A 742 15.57 24.86 -15.27
N ASP A 743 14.89 23.86 -15.84
CA ASP A 743 14.61 23.82 -17.28
C ASP A 743 13.60 24.88 -17.73
N VAL A 744 12.73 25.34 -16.82
CA VAL A 744 11.59 26.22 -17.13
C VAL A 744 11.88 27.66 -16.73
N ASP A 745 12.32 27.89 -15.50
CA ASP A 745 12.59 29.22 -14.95
C ASP A 745 13.86 29.22 -14.09
N PRO A 746 15.05 29.20 -14.71
CA PRO A 746 16.31 29.16 -13.99
C PRO A 746 16.52 30.40 -13.09
N ALA A 747 15.98 31.56 -13.47
CA ALA A 747 16.13 32.78 -12.68
C ALA A 747 15.37 32.68 -11.34
N THR A 748 14.18 32.10 -11.34
CA THR A 748 13.43 31.81 -10.10
C THR A 748 14.14 30.76 -9.26
N VAL A 749 14.68 29.71 -9.88
CA VAL A 749 15.49 28.71 -9.17
C VAL A 749 16.71 29.34 -8.51
N ASP A 750 17.44 30.24 -9.18
CA ASP A 750 18.62 30.89 -8.60
C ASP A 750 18.26 31.79 -7.40
N ARG A 751 17.13 32.50 -7.45
CA ARG A 751 16.63 33.30 -6.31
C ARG A 751 16.24 32.41 -5.13
N PHE A 752 15.50 31.34 -5.37
CA PHE A 752 15.13 30.39 -4.33
C PHE A 752 16.36 29.68 -3.74
N MET A 753 17.28 29.24 -4.58
CA MET A 753 18.51 28.55 -4.15
C MET A 753 19.34 29.42 -3.21
N ALA A 754 19.36 30.74 -3.40
CA ALA A 754 20.05 31.65 -2.48
C ALA A 754 19.47 31.57 -1.06
N VAL A 755 18.15 31.70 -0.89
CA VAL A 755 17.51 31.63 0.43
C VAL A 755 17.53 30.22 1.03
N TRP A 756 17.43 29.19 0.18
CA TRP A 756 17.51 27.80 0.60
C TRP A 756 18.90 27.45 1.14
N LEU A 757 19.96 27.82 0.42
CA LEU A 757 21.34 27.60 0.87
C LEU A 757 21.66 28.39 2.14
N SER A 758 21.10 29.59 2.32
CA SER A 758 21.21 30.33 3.58
C SER A 758 20.62 29.54 4.75
N TYR A 759 19.42 28.96 4.59
CA TYR A 759 18.81 28.10 5.60
C TYR A 759 19.66 26.84 5.87
N CYS A 760 20.09 26.14 4.81
CA CYS A 760 20.89 24.92 4.93
C CYS A 760 22.22 25.13 5.66
N LYS A 761 22.91 26.24 5.38
CA LYS A 761 24.14 26.59 6.11
C LYS A 761 23.86 26.99 7.56
N ALA A 762 22.77 27.71 7.82
CA ALA A 762 22.51 28.31 9.13
C ALA A 762 22.03 27.30 10.18
N TYR A 763 21.23 26.30 9.80
CA TYR A 763 20.57 25.42 10.76
C TYR A 763 21.56 24.78 11.75
N ASN A 764 22.59 24.11 11.23
CA ASN A 764 23.69 23.55 12.03
C ASN A 764 24.97 24.40 12.06
N GLY A 765 25.00 25.55 11.37
CA GLY A 765 26.19 26.40 11.27
C GLY A 765 26.56 27.19 12.54
N GLY A 766 25.72 27.13 13.58
CA GLY A 766 25.92 27.86 14.84
C GLY A 766 25.59 29.35 14.76
N ALA A 767 25.64 30.02 15.92
CA ALA A 767 25.12 31.38 16.09
C ALA A 767 25.80 32.44 15.20
N GLU A 768 27.08 32.27 14.87
CA GLU A 768 27.78 33.20 13.95
C GLU A 768 27.21 33.11 12.53
N VAL A 769 27.05 31.89 12.01
CA VAL A 769 26.47 31.66 10.67
C VAL A 769 25.01 32.12 10.66
N GLN A 770 24.22 31.77 11.68
CA GLN A 770 22.81 32.18 11.76
C GLN A 770 22.64 33.70 11.72
N ARG A 771 23.42 34.46 12.52
CA ARG A 771 23.37 35.93 12.49
C ARG A 771 23.84 36.50 11.16
N ARG A 772 24.81 35.86 10.51
CA ARG A 772 25.28 36.29 9.18
C ARG A 772 24.23 36.07 8.10
N GLU A 773 23.53 34.93 8.12
CA GLU A 773 22.55 34.58 7.08
C GLU A 773 21.18 35.24 7.33
N PHE A 774 20.74 35.38 8.59
CA PHE A 774 19.38 35.82 8.94
C PHE A 774 19.31 37.08 9.83
N GLY A 775 20.42 37.52 10.41
CA GLY A 775 20.45 38.66 11.35
C GLY A 775 20.04 38.31 12.79
N PHE A 776 19.64 37.07 13.05
CA PHE A 776 19.29 36.56 14.39
C PHE A 776 19.89 35.17 14.63
N ALA A 777 19.93 34.74 15.88
CA ALA A 777 20.32 33.37 16.25
C ALA A 777 19.07 32.49 16.33
N PHE A 778 19.20 31.23 15.93
CA PHE A 778 18.10 30.28 16.02
C PHE A 778 17.89 29.89 17.49
N PRO A 779 16.64 29.59 17.90
CA PRO A 779 16.35 29.27 19.29
C PRO A 779 16.94 27.92 19.69
N ASP A 780 17.15 27.71 21.00
CA ASP A 780 17.77 26.49 21.53
C ASP A 780 16.97 25.21 21.23
N HIS A 781 15.66 25.34 21.00
CA HIS A 781 14.80 24.22 20.63
C HIS A 781 14.89 23.83 19.14
N ALA A 782 15.69 24.51 18.31
CA ALA A 782 16.02 24.07 16.95
C ALA A 782 17.03 22.90 17.02
N THR A 783 16.52 21.71 17.33
CA THR A 783 17.25 20.45 17.53
C THR A 783 17.24 19.58 16.26
N TRP A 784 17.38 18.25 16.38
CA TRP A 784 17.46 17.28 15.28
C TRP A 784 18.67 17.51 14.39
N ARG A 785 19.82 17.82 15.00
CA ARG A 785 21.05 18.22 14.31
C ARG A 785 21.60 17.08 13.45
N GLN A 786 21.51 15.83 13.92
CA GLN A 786 21.87 14.64 13.16
C GLN A 786 21.03 14.55 11.89
N SER A 787 19.72 14.73 11.99
CA SER A 787 18.86 14.67 10.81
C SER A 787 19.11 15.83 9.84
N HIS A 788 19.34 17.02 10.38
CA HIS A 788 19.64 18.20 9.58
C HIS A 788 21.06 18.21 8.99
N SER A 789 21.86 17.17 9.20
CA SER A 789 23.06 16.90 8.39
C SER A 789 22.74 16.83 6.89
N THR A 790 21.53 16.37 6.52
CA THR A 790 20.99 16.40 5.16
C THR A 790 21.03 17.80 4.55
N LEU A 791 20.68 18.82 5.32
CA LEU A 791 20.72 20.21 4.85
C LEU A 791 22.16 20.66 4.57
N THR A 792 23.07 20.36 5.49
CA THR A 792 24.50 20.66 5.33
C THR A 792 25.09 19.92 4.13
N ALA A 793 24.72 18.65 3.93
CA ALA A 793 25.13 17.83 2.79
C ALA A 793 24.60 18.41 1.47
N PHE A 794 23.33 18.82 1.42
CA PHE A 794 22.77 19.51 0.26
C PHE A 794 23.58 20.76 -0.08
N ALA A 795 23.88 21.61 0.91
CA ALA A 795 24.71 22.80 0.71
C ALA A 795 26.13 22.45 0.26
N ALA A 796 26.72 21.37 0.78
CA ALA A 796 28.03 20.90 0.40
C ALA A 796 28.09 20.53 -1.09
N VAL A 797 27.09 19.82 -1.61
CA VAL A 797 27.00 19.46 -3.04
C VAL A 797 26.86 20.70 -3.90
N GLN A 798 25.89 21.57 -3.60
CA GLN A 798 25.60 22.76 -4.41
C GLN A 798 26.78 23.74 -4.45
N LEU A 799 27.48 23.91 -3.32
CA LEU A 799 28.62 24.81 -3.19
C LEU A 799 29.98 24.14 -3.50
N LYS A 800 30.00 22.84 -3.81
CA LYS A 800 31.21 22.03 -4.00
C LYS A 800 32.20 22.18 -2.82
N SER A 801 31.69 22.13 -1.59
CA SER A 801 32.45 22.39 -0.37
C SER A 801 32.77 21.10 0.39
N ALA A 802 34.04 20.66 0.31
CA ALA A 802 34.56 19.55 1.10
C ALA A 802 34.57 19.84 2.62
N GLU A 803 34.56 21.12 3.02
CA GLU A 803 34.42 21.52 4.42
C GLU A 803 33.01 21.22 4.93
N LEU A 804 31.98 21.67 4.20
CA LEU A 804 30.59 21.39 4.55
C LEU A 804 30.28 19.89 4.48
N ALA A 805 30.85 19.15 3.51
CA ALA A 805 30.65 17.71 3.42
C ALA A 805 31.19 16.97 4.66
N ARG A 806 32.38 17.34 5.13
CA ARG A 806 32.93 16.79 6.39
C ARG A 806 32.14 17.24 7.61
N ALA A 807 31.66 18.48 7.63
CA ALA A 807 30.80 18.98 8.70
C ALA A 807 29.44 18.25 8.74
N ALA A 808 28.87 17.87 7.60
CA ALA A 808 27.65 17.08 7.56
C ALA A 808 27.85 15.69 8.18
N TRP A 809 28.96 15.00 7.88
CA TRP A 809 29.28 13.72 8.52
C TRP A 809 29.56 13.85 10.02
N ASP A 810 30.29 14.88 10.43
CA ASP A 810 30.52 15.20 11.86
C ASP A 810 29.19 15.46 12.59
N GLN A 811 28.29 16.22 11.97
CA GLN A 811 26.94 16.44 12.48
C GLN A 811 26.15 15.14 12.59
N PHE A 812 26.20 14.29 11.56
CA PHE A 812 25.50 13.01 11.54
C PHE A 812 26.03 12.06 12.63
N LEU A 813 27.34 12.02 12.86
CA LEU A 813 27.96 11.03 13.76
C LEU A 813 28.06 11.50 15.21
N HIS A 814 28.11 12.81 15.48
CA HIS A 814 28.57 13.34 16.78
C HIS A 814 27.67 14.43 17.42
N THR A 815 26.41 14.59 16.98
CA THR A 815 25.49 15.60 17.57
C THR A 815 24.41 15.01 18.48
N ASP A 816 23.19 14.82 17.99
CA ASP A 816 22.05 14.20 18.67
C ASP A 816 21.61 12.90 17.97
N GLY A 817 20.51 12.30 18.40
CA GLY A 817 20.01 11.03 17.85
C GLY A 817 20.92 9.84 18.13
N TYR A 818 21.14 9.00 17.11
CA TYR A 818 21.98 7.80 17.22
C TYR A 818 23.42 8.07 16.80
N THR A 819 24.25 8.54 17.73
CA THR A 819 25.67 8.87 17.46
C THR A 819 26.54 7.63 17.24
N GLU A 820 27.79 7.83 16.82
CA GLU A 820 28.78 6.75 16.67
C GLU A 820 29.03 5.96 17.97
N GLU A 821 28.86 6.61 19.13
CA GLU A 821 29.01 6.02 20.46
C GLU A 821 27.70 5.46 21.05
N HIS A 822 26.60 5.48 20.31
CA HIS A 822 25.31 4.98 20.78
C HIS A 822 25.37 3.48 21.15
N ASP A 823 24.64 3.07 22.19
CA ASP A 823 24.56 1.66 22.60
C ASP A 823 23.50 0.92 21.78
N TRP A 824 23.93 0.34 20.65
CA TRP A 824 23.09 -0.41 19.71
C TRP A 824 22.63 -1.79 20.22
N ARG A 825 22.63 -2.03 21.53
CA ARG A 825 22.28 -3.33 22.10
C ARG A 825 20.79 -3.62 21.98
N VAL A 826 20.48 -4.78 21.42
CA VAL A 826 19.15 -5.40 21.44
C VAL A 826 19.12 -6.49 22.51
N VAL A 827 18.07 -6.52 23.33
CA VAL A 827 17.92 -7.44 24.45
C VAL A 827 16.92 -8.52 24.07
N GLU A 828 17.27 -9.80 24.30
CA GLU A 828 16.31 -10.89 24.18
C GLU A 828 15.26 -10.83 25.30
N THR A 829 14.01 -11.00 24.94
CA THR A 829 12.88 -10.99 25.88
C THR A 829 12.33 -12.41 26.06
N ALA A 830 11.94 -12.73 27.29
CA ALA A 830 11.34 -14.03 27.63
C ALA A 830 10.48 -13.94 28.91
N PRO A 831 9.47 -14.81 29.05
CA PRO A 831 8.73 -14.94 30.31
C PRO A 831 9.61 -15.47 31.46
N PRO A 832 9.34 -15.08 32.72
CA PRO A 832 8.20 -14.28 33.17
C PRO A 832 8.42 -12.76 33.16
N GLU A 833 9.64 -12.26 32.96
CA GLU A 833 9.94 -10.81 33.00
C GLU A 833 9.26 -10.06 31.85
N TYR A 834 9.06 -10.73 30.72
CA TYR A 834 8.40 -10.21 29.53
C TYR A 834 7.12 -10.99 29.21
N PHE A 835 6.14 -10.31 28.60
CA PHE A 835 4.87 -10.94 28.22
C PHE A 835 5.05 -12.05 27.17
N THR A 836 5.97 -11.86 26.22
CA THR A 836 6.27 -12.81 25.13
C THR A 836 7.77 -13.01 24.96
N HIS A 837 8.14 -14.08 24.25
CA HIS A 837 9.49 -14.23 23.73
C HIS A 837 9.74 -13.26 22.56
N GLY A 838 10.98 -12.81 22.40
CA GLY A 838 11.38 -11.97 21.27
C GLY A 838 12.57 -11.09 21.59
N GLU A 839 12.50 -9.81 21.20
CA GLU A 839 13.51 -8.81 21.46
C GLU A 839 12.94 -7.43 21.80
N GLU A 840 13.73 -6.64 22.53
CA GLU A 840 13.45 -5.27 22.93
C GLU A 840 14.68 -4.40 22.66
N ALA A 841 14.44 -3.20 22.15
CA ALA A 841 15.42 -2.13 22.03
C ALA A 841 14.78 -0.84 22.53
N ALA A 842 14.67 -0.70 23.85
CA ALA A 842 13.94 0.39 24.50
C ALA A 842 14.43 1.81 24.17
N TRP A 843 15.65 1.93 23.62
CA TRP A 843 16.23 3.18 23.15
C TRP A 843 15.71 3.60 21.77
N ILE A 844 15.05 2.70 21.03
CA ILE A 844 14.50 3.00 19.70
C ILE A 844 13.22 3.82 19.84
N THR A 845 13.15 4.89 19.06
CA THR A 845 11.89 5.55 18.66
C THR A 845 11.78 5.55 17.14
N THR A 846 10.56 5.62 16.63
CA THR A 846 10.31 5.60 15.18
C THR A 846 10.79 6.86 14.51
N ASN A 847 10.61 8.00 15.17
CA ASN A 847 11.18 9.28 14.76
C ASN A 847 12.70 9.23 14.52
N GLU A 848 13.47 8.76 15.52
CA GLU A 848 14.93 8.69 15.39
C GLU A 848 15.36 7.65 14.35
N ALA A 849 14.68 6.49 14.27
CA ALA A 849 14.98 5.46 13.27
C ALA A 849 14.73 5.96 11.83
N ALA A 850 13.57 6.57 11.58
CA ALA A 850 13.22 7.11 10.28
C ALA A 850 14.17 8.23 9.86
N ARG A 851 14.48 9.17 10.77
CA ARG A 851 15.37 10.31 10.44
C ARG A 851 16.83 9.91 10.34
N TYR A 852 17.33 8.97 11.13
CA TYR A 852 18.65 8.37 10.91
C TYR A 852 18.70 7.74 9.52
N GLY A 853 17.68 6.95 9.17
CA GLY A 853 17.56 6.27 7.88
C GLY A 853 17.59 7.21 6.68
N VAL A 854 16.72 8.22 6.66
CA VAL A 854 16.65 9.20 5.56
C VAL A 854 17.98 9.95 5.42
N SER A 855 18.55 10.41 6.54
CA SER A 855 19.76 11.24 6.51
C SER A 855 21.01 10.44 6.14
N ALA A 856 21.12 9.19 6.62
CA ALA A 856 22.17 8.26 6.20
C ALA A 856 22.13 8.02 4.70
N MET A 857 20.94 7.68 4.15
CA MET A 857 20.77 7.44 2.71
C MET A 857 21.13 8.67 1.87
N PHE A 858 20.67 9.85 2.27
CA PHE A 858 20.97 11.09 1.58
C PHE A 858 22.48 11.41 1.62
N ASN A 859 23.13 11.30 2.78
CA ASN A 859 24.54 11.59 2.93
C ASN A 859 25.40 10.57 2.15
N LEU A 860 25.06 9.28 2.20
CA LEU A 860 25.71 8.22 1.39
C LEU A 860 25.48 8.41 -0.11
N ALA A 861 24.41 9.07 -0.54
CA ALA A 861 24.19 9.38 -1.96
C ALA A 861 25.07 10.54 -2.45
N ASN A 862 25.32 11.53 -1.59
CA ASN A 862 25.84 12.83 -2.03
C ASN A 862 27.27 13.14 -1.60
N ILE A 863 27.67 12.67 -0.43
CA ILE A 863 28.94 13.06 0.22
C ILE A 863 29.72 11.85 0.75
N ARG A 864 29.43 10.65 0.25
CA ARG A 864 30.09 9.39 0.64
C ARG A 864 31.61 9.46 0.59
N GLU A 865 32.16 10.12 -0.43
CA GLU A 865 33.61 10.27 -0.62
C GLU A 865 34.32 11.05 0.49
N TYR A 866 33.58 11.75 1.36
CA TYR A 866 34.10 12.50 2.51
C TYR A 866 33.94 11.76 3.85
N LEU A 867 33.35 10.56 3.83
CA LEU A 867 33.29 9.65 4.97
C LEU A 867 34.69 9.03 5.17
N ARG A 868 35.17 8.93 6.41
CA ARG A 868 36.59 8.66 6.71
C ARG A 868 36.94 7.18 6.78
#